data_AF-A0A8T5U4V7-F1
#
_entry.id   AF-A0A8T5U4V7-F1
#
_cell.length_a   1.000
_cell.length_b   1.000
_cell.length_c   1.000
_cell.angle_alpha   90.00
_cell.angle_beta   90.00
_cell.angle_gamma   90.00
#
_symmetry.space_group_name_H-M   'P 1'
#
loop_
_entity.id
_entity.type
_entity.pdbx_description
1 polymer ?
#
loop_
_entity_poly.entity_id
_entity_poly.type
_entity_poly.pdbx_seq_one_letter_code
_entity_poly.pdbx_strand_id
1 'polypeptide(L)'
;MANKELLTILKSIGEKAKGKELTFKNNSQIFFDILESKNNSFIEFKEEIRKEWEQFKFKNQNRIIKKTYSTFFFSHFHEYFQLYLQNFCGFDSNSLNLIIKEKISDDQLFLEYSYHLSPEEQKYFKEFSEIFSDNTNGIASPFGYLYLVVAILGVSLRTILEEKFYVVLDGALLKNGENNNTLNFLIVIKNSQDELFNNYYYMYLYYFLKYFKDVPKTYYKKLLNGREKVYKIALDEYSLAKDKLIDLLYYFYKKCNLLQSFSPLLDFLNFVCSRVEDSVFPKLDIIKKEFLQNFEYTNEKKDSLLRIFDTIDKKSTLYSTFQSNNLPSQKAQFNLFLLYTKYFLGSGSLEALEVGNLLFLPEDFKIALNKTNKKLDNVINANTINDIQEFLDNFSIISNLENPNLFFQIIFNKDISQINYEFLKAFLNSINTSIKRLIDKENKILEENPINEPLTFKVVVDHICRMLYVLIDKIFIRKLPGQASKNFIDPRSRYVGRNIALRVLELFIFSDLNVSDDVWPDVIISMNKDALLKELENYHIQIPEKHFYQNEDFDRFLITFNFLSSKNLLFEEWLISGIIIPLNKFISEIRSLIKKAGKNSEPYEVLRDYLGENTKEIENLQDLEFVCRQISAMWED
;
A
#
# COMPACT_ATOMS: atom_id res chain seq x y z
N MET A 1 -18.42 7.86 29.91
CA MET A 1 -17.75 9.18 29.81
C MET A 1 -16.88 9.25 28.55
N ALA A 2 -16.11 8.20 28.22
CA ALA A 2 -15.28 8.09 27.01
C ALA A 2 -15.99 8.42 25.67
N ASN A 3 -17.18 7.87 25.42
CA ASN A 3 -17.85 8.04 24.11
C ASN A 3 -18.19 9.51 23.78
N LYS A 4 -18.45 10.38 24.77
CA LYS A 4 -18.68 11.82 24.51
C LYS A 4 -17.39 12.57 24.14
N GLU A 5 -16.26 12.08 24.64
CA GLU A 5 -14.96 12.66 24.35
C GLU A 5 -14.55 12.39 22.90
N LEU A 6 -14.74 11.16 22.41
CA LEU A 6 -14.46 10.82 21.01
C LEU A 6 -15.21 11.74 20.04
N LEU A 7 -16.51 11.96 20.26
CA LEU A 7 -17.30 12.89 19.44
C LEU A 7 -16.71 14.31 19.44
N THR A 8 -16.25 14.78 20.59
CA THR A 8 -15.66 16.12 20.73
C THR A 8 -14.34 16.21 19.98
N ILE A 9 -13.50 15.18 20.07
CA ILE A 9 -12.24 15.08 19.33
C ILE A 9 -12.49 15.06 17.82
N LEU A 10 -13.37 14.18 17.35
CA LEU A 10 -13.71 14.09 15.92
C LEU A 10 -14.31 15.39 15.39
N LYS A 11 -15.15 16.08 16.16
CA LYS A 11 -15.65 17.42 15.79
C LYS A 11 -14.54 18.47 15.74
N SER A 12 -13.61 18.47 16.69
CA SER A 12 -12.47 19.40 16.68
C SER A 12 -11.54 19.16 15.50
N ILE A 13 -11.24 17.90 15.17
CA ILE A 13 -10.51 17.54 13.94
C ILE A 13 -11.32 18.03 12.73
N GLY A 14 -12.63 17.78 12.75
CA GLY A 14 -13.61 18.21 11.77
C GLY A 14 -13.52 19.69 11.44
N GLU A 15 -13.65 20.53 12.47
CA GLU A 15 -13.66 21.98 12.36
C GLU A 15 -12.31 22.55 11.96
N LYS A 16 -11.20 22.04 12.53
CA LYS A 16 -9.85 22.51 12.19
C LYS A 16 -9.39 22.10 10.79
N ALA A 17 -9.95 21.02 10.25
CA ALA A 17 -9.72 20.59 8.87
C ALA A 17 -10.67 21.23 7.85
N LYS A 18 -11.69 22.01 8.26
CA LYS A 18 -12.56 22.72 7.30
C LYS A 18 -11.75 23.65 6.40
N GLY A 19 -11.85 23.44 5.09
CA GLY A 19 -11.12 24.22 4.09
C GLY A 19 -9.66 23.80 3.88
N LYS A 20 -9.21 22.69 4.48
CA LYS A 20 -7.91 22.06 4.25
C LYS A 20 -8.09 20.59 3.85
N GLU A 21 -7.17 20.05 3.07
CA GLU A 21 -7.16 18.61 2.79
C GLU A 21 -6.83 17.82 4.07
N LEU A 22 -7.64 16.79 4.34
CA LEU A 22 -7.51 15.95 5.53
C LEU A 22 -6.37 14.96 5.30
N THR A 23 -5.23 15.16 5.99
CA THR A 23 -4.07 14.25 5.90
C THR A 23 -3.56 13.81 7.26
N PHE A 24 -2.82 12.71 7.32
CA PHE A 24 -2.17 12.28 8.58
C PHE A 24 -1.21 13.34 9.12
N LYS A 25 -0.50 14.05 8.23
CA LYS A 25 0.39 15.16 8.62
C LYS A 25 -0.38 16.30 9.31
N ASN A 26 -1.48 16.74 8.71
CA ASN A 26 -2.31 17.83 9.26
C ASN A 26 -3.01 17.44 10.56
N ASN A 27 -3.51 16.19 10.63
CA ASN A 27 -4.20 15.68 11.81
C ASN A 27 -3.27 15.44 13.00
N SER A 28 -2.00 15.13 12.75
CA SER A 28 -1.01 14.95 13.81
C SER A 28 -0.86 16.20 14.67
N GLN A 29 -0.80 17.39 14.06
CA GLN A 29 -0.73 18.65 14.80
C GLN A 29 -1.98 18.88 15.65
N ILE A 30 -3.17 18.63 15.09
CA ILE A 30 -4.45 18.78 15.81
C ILE A 30 -4.48 17.88 17.05
N PHE A 31 -3.96 16.67 16.94
CA PHE A 31 -3.94 15.73 18.05
C PHE A 31 -2.90 16.11 19.11
N PHE A 32 -1.75 16.69 18.74
CA PHE A 32 -0.87 17.33 19.73
C PHE A 32 -1.57 18.46 20.48
N ASP A 33 -2.33 19.32 19.80
CA ASP A 33 -3.12 20.37 20.47
C ASP A 33 -4.14 19.76 21.48
N ILE A 34 -4.72 18.60 21.15
CA ILE A 34 -5.63 17.88 22.06
C ILE A 34 -4.87 17.38 23.31
N LEU A 35 -3.67 16.81 23.13
CA LEU A 35 -2.83 16.41 24.27
C LEU A 35 -2.44 17.62 25.13
N GLU A 36 -2.13 18.76 24.52
CA GLU A 36 -1.83 20.02 25.21
C GLU A 36 -3.04 20.54 25.99
N SER A 37 -4.26 20.37 25.49
CA SER A 37 -5.47 20.73 26.26
C SER A 37 -5.61 19.93 27.56
N LYS A 38 -4.95 18.77 27.65
CA LYS A 38 -4.87 17.87 28.80
C LYS A 38 -3.47 17.82 29.42
N ASN A 39 -2.70 18.90 29.31
CA ASN A 39 -1.25 18.93 29.59
C ASN A 39 -0.88 18.33 30.95
N ASN A 40 -1.61 18.64 32.03
CA ASN A 40 -1.28 18.14 33.37
C ASN A 40 -1.30 16.61 33.44
N SER A 41 -2.39 15.98 32.98
CA SER A 41 -2.51 14.51 32.95
C SER A 41 -1.51 13.87 31.99
N PHE A 42 -1.19 14.56 30.88
CA PHE A 42 -0.19 14.07 29.95
C PHE A 42 1.24 14.18 30.50
N ILE A 43 1.55 15.21 31.29
CA ILE A 43 2.82 15.32 32.03
C ILE A 43 2.94 14.19 33.05
N GLU A 44 1.90 13.92 33.83
CA GLU A 44 1.89 12.81 34.79
C GLU A 44 2.16 11.46 34.12
N PHE A 45 1.47 11.18 33.00
CA PHE A 45 1.70 10.00 32.18
C PHE A 45 3.16 9.87 31.71
N LYS A 46 3.76 10.97 31.24
CA LYS A 46 5.18 10.99 30.81
C LYS A 46 6.15 10.75 31.96
N GLU A 47 5.91 11.35 33.12
CA GLU A 47 6.77 11.19 34.29
C GLU A 47 6.72 9.77 34.86
N GLU A 48 5.55 9.14 34.84
CA GLU A 48 5.40 7.74 35.26
C GLU A 48 6.25 6.81 34.39
N ILE A 49 6.10 6.90 33.07
CA ILE A 49 6.89 6.10 32.12
C ILE A 49 8.39 6.36 32.28
N ARG A 50 8.79 7.62 32.45
CA ARG A 50 10.21 7.96 32.65
C ARG A 50 10.76 7.30 33.92
N LYS A 51 10.03 7.36 35.04
CA LYS A 51 10.46 6.73 36.29
C LYS A 51 10.62 5.22 36.14
N GLU A 52 9.67 4.55 35.50
CA GLU A 52 9.75 3.11 35.24
C GLU A 52 10.92 2.76 34.32
N TRP A 53 11.17 3.58 33.30
CA TRP A 53 12.32 3.42 32.40
C TRP A 53 13.66 3.59 33.12
N GLU A 54 13.81 4.61 33.96
CA GLU A 54 15.04 4.80 34.75
C GLU A 54 15.29 3.63 35.71
N GLN A 55 14.24 3.14 36.36
CA GLN A 55 14.34 1.93 37.19
C GLN A 55 14.73 0.70 36.36
N PHE A 56 14.18 0.55 35.15
CA PHE A 56 14.55 -0.51 34.23
C PHE A 56 16.03 -0.42 33.86
N LYS A 57 16.52 0.77 33.46
CA LYS A 57 17.93 1.02 33.12
C LYS A 57 18.86 0.73 34.30
N PHE A 58 18.52 1.20 35.50
CA PHE A 58 19.29 0.92 36.72
C PHE A 58 19.39 -0.58 37.01
N LYS A 59 18.28 -1.32 36.93
CA LYS A 59 18.28 -2.79 37.05
C LYS A 59 19.11 -3.45 35.95
N ASN A 60 19.08 -2.91 34.73
CA ASN A 60 19.79 -3.47 33.58
C ASN A 60 21.31 -3.33 33.69
N GLN A 61 21.83 -2.32 34.39
CA GLN A 61 23.27 -2.16 34.66
C GLN A 61 23.84 -3.36 35.42
N ASN A 62 23.06 -3.94 36.34
CA ASN A 62 23.49 -5.07 37.17
C ASN A 62 23.18 -6.46 36.57
N ARG A 63 22.51 -6.53 35.41
CA ARG A 63 22.21 -7.80 34.73
C ARG A 63 23.41 -8.33 33.94
N ILE A 64 23.58 -9.66 33.97
CA ILE A 64 24.53 -10.41 33.13
C ILE A 64 24.12 -10.27 31.66
N ILE A 65 22.84 -10.53 31.35
CA ILE A 65 22.29 -10.35 30.00
C ILE A 65 21.56 -9.01 29.96
N LYS A 66 22.07 -8.08 29.14
CA LYS A 66 21.44 -6.78 28.92
C LYS A 66 20.13 -6.98 28.19
N LYS A 67 19.06 -6.38 28.72
CA LYS A 67 17.75 -6.34 28.07
C LYS A 67 17.59 -5.02 27.32
N THR A 68 16.84 -5.04 26.23
CA THR A 68 16.60 -3.87 25.37
C THR A 68 15.21 -3.26 25.61
N TYR A 69 14.89 -2.18 24.88
CA TYR A 69 13.59 -1.49 24.93
C TYR A 69 12.42 -2.45 24.65
N SER A 70 12.59 -3.44 23.79
CA SER A 70 11.52 -4.41 23.47
C SER A 70 11.13 -5.22 24.70
N THR A 71 12.08 -5.48 25.61
CA THR A 71 11.76 -6.20 26.86
C THR A 71 11.04 -5.30 27.86
N PHE A 72 11.36 -4.01 27.90
CA PHE A 72 10.62 -3.04 28.70
C PHE A 72 9.17 -2.93 28.20
N PHE A 73 8.97 -2.73 26.89
CA PHE A 73 7.64 -2.66 26.32
C PHE A 73 6.86 -3.96 26.39
N PHE A 74 7.52 -5.13 26.35
CA PHE A 74 6.85 -6.41 26.59
C PHE A 74 6.18 -6.44 27.97
N SER A 75 6.75 -5.77 28.97
CA SER A 75 6.17 -5.68 30.30
C SER A 75 5.09 -4.59 30.40
N HIS A 76 5.32 -3.40 29.83
CA HIS A 76 4.53 -2.22 30.19
C HIS A 76 3.63 -1.65 29.08
N PHE A 77 3.87 -1.98 27.80
CA PHE A 77 3.23 -1.26 26.68
C PHE A 77 1.70 -1.35 26.68
N HIS A 78 1.14 -2.51 27.05
CA HIS A 78 -0.31 -2.69 27.07
C HIS A 78 -1.00 -1.73 28.06
N GLU A 79 -0.44 -1.59 29.25
CA GLU A 79 -0.96 -0.72 30.31
C GLU A 79 -0.85 0.75 29.88
N TYR A 80 0.31 1.15 29.34
CA TYR A 80 0.48 2.49 28.78
C TYR A 80 -0.52 2.79 27.68
N PHE A 81 -0.74 1.83 26.77
CA PHE A 81 -1.66 1.99 25.66
C PHE A 81 -3.11 2.09 26.15
N GLN A 82 -3.54 1.26 27.10
CA GLN A 82 -4.88 1.33 27.68
C GLN A 82 -5.15 2.68 28.36
N LEU A 83 -4.21 3.14 29.21
CA LEU A 83 -4.30 4.45 29.86
C LEU A 83 -4.33 5.57 28.82
N TYR A 84 -3.51 5.47 27.77
CA TYR A 84 -3.45 6.47 26.72
C TYR A 84 -4.77 6.57 25.94
N LEU A 85 -5.36 5.43 25.58
CA LEU A 85 -6.64 5.38 24.87
C LEU A 85 -7.77 5.99 25.71
N GLN A 86 -7.85 5.60 26.98
CA GLN A 86 -8.91 6.01 27.89
C GLN A 86 -8.84 7.51 28.25
N ASN A 87 -7.64 8.02 28.49
CA ASN A 87 -7.48 9.37 29.03
C ASN A 87 -7.34 10.46 27.97
N PHE A 88 -6.94 10.11 26.74
CA PHE A 88 -6.62 11.11 25.70
C PHE A 88 -7.33 10.89 24.36
N CYS A 89 -7.79 9.68 24.07
CA CYS A 89 -8.25 9.33 22.71
C CYS A 89 -9.76 9.08 22.61
N GLY A 90 -10.48 9.08 23.73
CA GLY A 90 -11.93 8.84 23.77
C GLY A 90 -12.36 7.40 23.46
N PHE A 91 -11.44 6.45 23.34
CA PHE A 91 -11.76 5.02 23.23
C PHE A 91 -12.01 4.39 24.60
N ASP A 92 -12.91 3.40 24.66
CA ASP A 92 -13.18 2.62 25.86
C ASP A 92 -12.12 1.52 26.03
N SER A 93 -11.22 1.70 27.00
CA SER A 93 -10.17 0.72 27.31
C SER A 93 -10.72 -0.65 27.68
N ASN A 94 -11.97 -0.75 28.18
CA ASN A 94 -12.62 -2.03 28.48
C ASN A 94 -13.01 -2.81 27.21
N SER A 95 -13.13 -2.13 26.07
CA SER A 95 -13.38 -2.76 24.77
C SER A 95 -12.10 -3.24 24.08
N LEU A 96 -10.93 -2.95 24.65
CA LEU A 96 -9.63 -3.34 24.10
C LEU A 96 -9.17 -4.68 24.70
N ASN A 97 -9.04 -5.70 23.85
CA ASN A 97 -8.47 -6.99 24.22
C ASN A 97 -7.10 -7.19 23.56
N LEU A 98 -6.08 -7.49 24.36
CA LEU A 98 -4.78 -7.95 23.87
C LEU A 98 -4.87 -9.45 23.54
N ILE A 99 -4.73 -9.80 22.27
CA ILE A 99 -4.84 -11.17 21.77
C ILE A 99 -3.47 -11.86 21.78
N ILE A 100 -2.44 -11.17 21.30
CA ILE A 100 -1.07 -11.70 21.21
C ILE A 100 -0.09 -10.66 21.70
N LYS A 101 0.92 -11.12 22.45
CA LYS A 101 2.10 -10.34 22.84
C LYS A 101 3.35 -11.19 22.67
N GLU A 102 4.15 -10.89 21.66
CA GLU A 102 5.29 -11.71 21.25
C GLU A 102 6.54 -10.84 21.05
N LYS A 103 7.59 -11.10 21.82
CA LYS A 103 8.92 -10.53 21.57
C LYS A 103 9.62 -11.42 20.54
N ILE A 104 9.76 -10.92 19.32
CA ILE A 104 10.35 -11.66 18.20
C ILE A 104 11.87 -11.68 18.35
N SER A 105 12.45 -10.52 18.59
CA SER A 105 13.89 -10.34 18.82
C SER A 105 14.14 -9.20 19.79
N ASP A 106 15.41 -8.88 20.04
CA ASP A 106 15.76 -7.73 20.88
C ASP A 106 15.31 -6.40 20.28
N ASP A 107 15.07 -6.36 18.97
CA ASP A 107 14.69 -5.16 18.24
C ASP A 107 13.20 -5.12 17.88
N GLN A 108 12.45 -6.22 18.00
CA GLN A 108 11.07 -6.33 17.52
C GLN A 108 10.10 -6.93 18.56
N LEU A 109 8.99 -6.24 18.78
CA LEU A 109 7.86 -6.66 19.64
C LEU A 109 6.54 -6.49 18.90
N PHE A 110 5.74 -7.54 18.87
CA PHE A 110 4.41 -7.55 18.23
C PHE A 110 3.31 -7.62 19.28
N LEU A 111 2.31 -6.75 19.13
CA LEU A 111 1.11 -6.74 19.95
C LEU A 111 -0.13 -6.73 19.05
N GLU A 112 -0.90 -7.81 19.10
CA GLU A 112 -2.16 -7.95 18.37
C GLU A 112 -3.33 -7.65 19.29
N TYR A 113 -4.22 -6.78 18.84
CA TYR A 113 -5.38 -6.32 19.59
C TYR A 113 -6.68 -6.56 18.84
N SER A 114 -7.75 -6.72 19.61
CA SER A 114 -9.13 -6.66 19.13
C SER A 114 -9.87 -5.59 19.93
N TYR A 115 -10.41 -4.59 19.24
CA TYR A 115 -11.22 -3.53 19.82
C TYR A 115 -12.67 -3.63 19.34
N HIS A 116 -13.61 -3.65 20.28
CA HIS A 116 -15.03 -3.66 19.95
C HIS A 116 -15.59 -2.24 19.84
N LEU A 117 -16.04 -1.85 18.64
CA LEU A 117 -16.65 -0.53 18.40
C LEU A 117 -18.12 -0.54 18.83
N SER A 118 -18.44 0.26 19.83
CA SER A 118 -19.82 0.50 20.27
C SER A 118 -20.68 1.15 19.18
N PRO A 119 -22.02 0.99 19.20
CA PRO A 119 -22.91 1.64 18.24
C PRO A 119 -22.75 3.16 18.18
N GLU A 120 -22.47 3.81 19.32
CA GLU A 120 -22.23 5.25 19.38
C GLU A 120 -20.96 5.66 18.65
N GLU A 121 -19.85 4.94 18.87
CA GLU A 121 -18.58 5.20 18.16
C GLU A 121 -18.74 5.03 16.66
N GLN A 122 -19.43 3.96 16.23
CA GLN A 122 -19.72 3.72 14.81
C GLN A 122 -20.52 4.88 14.21
N LYS A 123 -21.51 5.41 14.95
CA LYS A 123 -22.28 6.57 14.53
C LYS A 123 -21.39 7.81 14.40
N TYR A 124 -20.50 8.06 15.35
CA TYR A 124 -19.60 9.22 15.31
C TYR A 124 -18.61 9.16 14.15
N PHE A 125 -18.02 8.00 13.88
CA PHE A 125 -17.15 7.84 12.71
C PHE A 125 -17.92 7.99 11.40
N LYS A 126 -19.18 7.52 11.35
CA LYS A 126 -20.04 7.72 10.17
C LYS A 126 -20.39 9.20 9.95
N GLU A 127 -20.78 9.92 11.00
CA GLU A 127 -21.02 11.37 10.94
C GLU A 127 -19.74 12.11 10.53
N PHE A 128 -18.58 11.71 11.07
CA PHE A 128 -17.29 12.29 10.72
C PHE A 128 -16.95 12.05 9.25
N SER A 129 -17.11 10.83 8.73
CA SER A 129 -16.87 10.54 7.31
C SER A 129 -17.81 11.29 6.38
N GLU A 130 -19.09 11.44 6.75
CA GLU A 130 -20.08 12.17 5.95
C GLU A 130 -19.73 13.66 5.80
N ILE A 131 -19.21 14.30 6.85
CA ILE A 131 -18.79 15.72 6.83
C ILE A 131 -17.71 15.99 5.79
N PHE A 132 -16.81 15.03 5.57
CA PHE A 132 -15.68 15.19 4.67
C PHE A 132 -15.92 14.65 3.26
N SER A 133 -17.11 14.11 2.99
CA SER A 133 -17.40 13.20 1.88
C SER A 133 -16.45 11.98 1.89
N ASP A 134 -16.90 10.80 1.47
CA ASP A 134 -16.08 9.56 1.46
C ASP A 134 -14.73 9.67 0.69
N ASN A 135 -14.46 10.82 0.04
CA ASN A 135 -13.22 11.24 -0.61
C ASN A 135 -11.96 11.21 0.29
N THR A 136 -12.09 11.07 1.61
CA THR A 136 -10.93 10.97 2.52
C THR A 136 -10.27 9.59 2.55
N ASN A 137 -10.63 8.68 1.63
CA ASN A 137 -9.92 7.42 1.36
C ASN A 137 -9.70 6.52 2.58
N GLY A 138 -10.51 6.65 3.64
CA GLY A 138 -10.38 5.90 4.89
C GLY A 138 -9.60 6.61 6.01
N ILE A 139 -9.12 7.84 5.81
CA ILE A 139 -8.51 8.66 6.89
C ILE A 139 -9.56 8.98 7.96
N ALA A 140 -10.81 9.26 7.55
CA ALA A 140 -11.93 9.49 8.46
C ALA A 140 -12.52 8.20 9.09
N SER A 141 -11.87 7.05 8.90
CA SER A 141 -12.31 5.78 9.47
C SER A 141 -11.72 5.54 10.86
N PRO A 142 -12.25 4.55 11.62
CA PRO A 142 -11.64 4.12 12.87
C PRO A 142 -10.16 3.77 12.76
N PHE A 143 -9.72 3.23 11.62
CA PHE A 143 -8.30 2.90 11.36
C PHE A 143 -7.42 4.12 11.21
N GLY A 144 -7.88 5.10 10.42
CA GLY A 144 -7.13 6.34 10.22
C GLY A 144 -6.95 7.09 11.52
N TYR A 145 -7.99 7.14 12.35
CA TYR A 145 -7.90 7.68 13.70
C TYR A 145 -6.94 6.89 14.60
N LEU A 146 -7.05 5.55 14.61
CA LEU A 146 -6.17 4.69 15.41
C LEU A 146 -4.69 4.82 14.96
N TYR A 147 -4.44 4.97 13.67
CA TYR A 147 -3.08 5.17 13.14
C TYR A 147 -2.43 6.42 13.75
N LEU A 148 -3.16 7.55 13.76
CA LEU A 148 -2.71 8.80 14.36
C LEU A 148 -2.41 8.64 15.85
N VAL A 149 -3.34 8.00 16.58
CA VAL A 149 -3.21 7.72 18.01
C VAL A 149 -1.92 6.94 18.30
N VAL A 150 -1.67 5.86 17.55
CA VAL A 150 -0.48 5.01 17.74
C VAL A 150 0.80 5.75 17.35
N ALA A 151 0.78 6.50 16.24
CA ALA A 151 1.95 7.25 15.77
C ALA A 151 2.39 8.30 16.80
N ILE A 152 1.45 9.04 17.39
CA ILE A 152 1.74 10.10 18.36
C ILE A 152 2.19 9.52 19.70
N LEU A 153 1.59 8.42 20.15
CA LEU A 153 2.11 7.67 21.30
C LEU A 153 3.55 7.23 21.04
N GLY A 154 3.85 6.71 19.84
CA GLY A 154 5.20 6.31 19.44
C GLY A 154 6.22 7.43 19.54
N VAL A 155 5.92 8.62 18.99
CA VAL A 155 6.77 9.81 19.09
C VAL A 155 6.98 10.22 20.55
N SER A 156 5.91 10.19 21.35
CA SER A 156 5.97 10.53 22.77
C SER A 156 6.87 9.58 23.54
N LEU A 157 6.68 8.27 23.38
CA LEU A 157 7.50 7.23 24.02
C LEU A 157 8.97 7.35 23.61
N ARG A 158 9.24 7.55 22.31
CA ARG A 158 10.61 7.72 21.80
C ARG A 158 11.30 8.92 22.46
N THR A 159 10.58 10.02 22.62
CA THR A 159 11.09 11.25 23.25
C THR A 159 11.34 11.06 24.75
N ILE A 160 10.48 10.32 25.46
CA ILE A 160 10.63 10.07 26.90
C ILE A 160 11.83 9.16 27.19
N LEU A 161 12.00 8.11 26.38
CA LEU A 161 13.00 7.07 26.61
C LEU A 161 14.38 7.40 26.03
N GLU A 162 14.43 8.30 25.04
CA GLU A 162 15.63 8.67 24.26
C GLU A 162 16.29 7.49 23.52
N GLU A 163 15.46 6.52 23.10
CA GLU A 163 15.89 5.30 22.39
C GLU A 163 15.49 5.32 20.91
N LYS A 164 16.16 4.49 20.10
CA LYS A 164 15.98 4.47 18.63
C LYS A 164 14.97 3.43 18.15
N PHE A 165 13.70 3.58 18.51
CA PHE A 165 12.61 2.71 18.06
C PHE A 165 11.45 3.49 17.41
N TYR A 166 10.61 2.78 16.67
CA TYR A 166 9.29 3.22 16.23
C TYR A 166 8.20 2.35 16.84
N VAL A 167 7.03 2.96 17.08
CA VAL A 167 5.77 2.26 17.37
C VAL A 167 4.86 2.53 16.19
N VAL A 168 4.44 1.48 15.50
CA VAL A 168 3.68 1.59 14.24
C VAL A 168 2.42 0.76 14.33
N LEU A 169 1.29 1.34 13.90
CA LEU A 169 0.10 0.57 13.56
C LEU A 169 0.33 -0.06 12.19
N ASP A 170 0.78 -1.30 12.18
CA ASP A 170 1.36 -1.93 10.99
C ASP A 170 0.29 -2.60 10.10
N GLY A 171 -0.86 -2.98 10.67
CA GLY A 171 -1.99 -3.48 9.91
C GLY A 171 -3.27 -3.48 10.74
N ALA A 172 -4.41 -3.40 10.06
CA ALA A 172 -5.71 -3.43 10.73
C ALA A 172 -6.86 -3.91 9.83
N LEU A 173 -7.83 -4.59 10.43
CA LEU A 173 -8.97 -5.23 9.77
C LEU A 173 -10.30 -4.88 10.47
N LEU A 174 -11.24 -4.29 9.71
CA LEU A 174 -12.64 -4.12 10.16
C LEU A 174 -13.45 -5.35 9.79
N LYS A 175 -13.90 -6.07 10.82
CA LYS A 175 -14.95 -7.06 10.65
C LYS A 175 -16.28 -6.40 10.93
N ASN A 176 -17.05 -6.14 9.88
CA ASN A 176 -18.42 -5.66 10.02
C ASN A 176 -19.35 -6.85 10.26
N GLY A 177 -19.96 -6.94 11.45
CA GLY A 177 -21.00 -7.92 11.78
C GLY A 177 -22.39 -7.26 11.80
N GLU A 178 -23.45 -8.07 11.86
CA GLU A 178 -24.84 -7.56 11.90
C GLU A 178 -25.11 -6.67 13.12
N ASN A 179 -24.46 -6.93 14.26
CA ASN A 179 -24.62 -6.16 15.51
C ASN A 179 -23.32 -5.62 16.11
N ASN A 180 -22.15 -6.14 15.71
CA ASN A 180 -20.86 -5.80 16.31
C ASN A 180 -19.79 -5.56 15.24
N ASN A 181 -19.21 -4.37 15.20
CA ASN A 181 -18.00 -4.10 14.43
C ASN A 181 -16.78 -4.31 15.32
N THR A 182 -15.84 -5.13 14.87
CA THR A 182 -14.59 -5.39 15.58
C THR A 182 -13.42 -4.94 14.75
N LEU A 183 -12.58 -4.12 15.37
CA LEU A 183 -11.34 -3.59 14.86
C LEU A 183 -10.19 -4.47 15.36
N ASN A 184 -9.65 -5.34 14.50
CA ASN A 184 -8.46 -6.12 14.80
C ASN A 184 -7.24 -5.39 14.27
N PHE A 185 -6.15 -5.29 15.03
CA PHE A 185 -4.97 -4.56 14.57
C PHE A 185 -3.68 -5.06 15.21
N LEU A 186 -2.56 -4.79 14.53
CA LEU A 186 -1.22 -5.14 14.95
C LEU A 186 -0.41 -3.86 15.18
N ILE A 187 0.09 -3.71 16.40
CA ILE A 187 1.11 -2.72 16.74
C ILE A 187 2.47 -3.42 16.74
N VAL A 188 3.43 -2.82 16.04
CA VAL A 188 4.82 -3.28 16.01
C VAL A 188 5.70 -2.21 16.66
N ILE A 189 6.51 -2.63 17.64
CA ILE A 189 7.61 -1.82 18.15
C ILE A 189 8.89 -2.37 17.56
N LYS A 190 9.57 -1.56 16.73
CA LYS A 190 10.75 -1.98 15.96
C LYS A 190 11.88 -0.96 16.01
N ASN A 191 13.10 -1.39 15.71
CA ASN A 191 14.23 -0.50 15.56
C ASN A 191 13.95 0.52 14.45
N SER A 192 14.28 1.78 14.70
CA SER A 192 14.00 2.89 13.78
C SER A 192 14.87 2.90 12.51
N GLN A 193 16.02 2.22 12.54
CA GLN A 193 16.97 2.16 11.42
C GLN A 193 17.36 3.53 10.85
N ASP A 194 17.35 4.59 11.68
CA ASP A 194 17.53 5.98 11.22
C ASP A 194 18.80 6.17 10.36
N GLU A 195 19.92 5.53 10.74
CA GLU A 195 21.17 5.62 9.99
C GLU A 195 21.05 5.02 8.59
N LEU A 196 20.34 3.88 8.45
CA LEU A 196 20.13 3.26 7.16
C LEU A 196 19.27 4.16 6.27
N PHE A 197 18.08 4.55 6.72
CA PHE A 197 17.14 5.35 5.91
C PHE A 197 17.71 6.71 5.53
N ASN A 198 18.47 7.37 6.40
CA ASN A 198 19.16 8.62 6.07
C ASN A 198 20.19 8.45 4.94
N ASN A 199 21.01 7.39 4.98
CA ASN A 199 22.00 7.13 3.94
C ASN A 199 21.35 6.60 2.65
N TYR A 200 20.24 5.88 2.78
CA TYR A 200 19.44 5.38 1.65
C TYR A 200 18.76 6.54 0.90
N TYR A 201 18.23 7.53 1.63
CA TYR A 201 17.79 8.81 1.06
C TYR A 201 18.93 9.50 0.29
N TYR A 202 20.12 9.63 0.87
CA TYR A 202 21.27 10.22 0.15
C TYR A 202 21.68 9.45 -1.10
N MET A 203 21.56 8.11 -1.08
CA MET A 203 21.82 7.29 -2.26
C MET A 203 20.83 7.61 -3.39
N TYR A 204 19.53 7.67 -3.11
CA TYR A 204 18.54 7.98 -4.14
C TYR A 204 18.65 9.42 -4.62
N LEU A 205 18.88 10.34 -3.68
CA LEU A 205 19.08 11.75 -4.00
C LEU A 205 20.31 11.95 -4.92
N TYR A 206 21.39 11.17 -4.73
CA TYR A 206 22.55 11.19 -5.62
C TYR A 206 22.17 10.90 -7.07
N TYR A 207 21.28 9.94 -7.32
CA TYR A 207 20.85 9.59 -8.68
C TYR A 207 19.83 10.59 -9.21
N PHE A 208 18.84 10.97 -8.39
CA PHE A 208 17.79 11.91 -8.76
C PHE A 208 18.35 13.28 -9.16
N LEU A 209 19.31 13.81 -8.38
CA LEU A 209 19.86 15.13 -8.66
C LEU A 209 20.77 15.17 -9.89
N LYS A 210 21.13 14.05 -10.53
CA LYS A 210 21.90 14.08 -11.78
C LYS A 210 21.14 14.68 -12.96
N TYR A 211 19.80 14.71 -12.88
CA TYR A 211 18.96 15.30 -13.92
C TYR A 211 18.87 16.83 -13.82
N PHE A 212 19.34 17.42 -12.72
CA PHE A 212 19.30 18.85 -12.48
C PHE A 212 20.69 19.47 -12.70
N LYS A 213 20.73 20.64 -13.34
CA LYS A 213 21.96 21.38 -13.56
C LYS A 213 22.41 22.06 -12.26
N ASP A 214 23.69 22.41 -12.19
CA ASP A 214 24.26 23.31 -11.18
C ASP A 214 24.28 22.81 -9.71
N VAL A 215 24.01 21.52 -9.48
CA VAL A 215 24.27 20.87 -8.17
C VAL A 215 25.78 20.91 -7.86
N PRO A 216 26.23 21.55 -6.75
CA PRO A 216 27.65 21.68 -6.49
C PRO A 216 28.35 20.34 -6.27
N LYS A 217 29.61 20.23 -6.72
CA LYS A 217 30.45 19.04 -6.53
C LYS A 217 30.60 18.66 -5.05
N THR A 218 30.64 19.65 -4.16
CA THR A 218 30.68 19.44 -2.70
C THR A 218 29.42 18.76 -2.19
N TYR A 219 28.25 19.11 -2.73
CA TYR A 219 26.98 18.49 -2.43
C TYR A 219 26.95 17.03 -2.92
N TYR A 220 27.33 16.77 -4.17
CA TYR A 220 27.45 15.40 -4.68
C TYR A 220 28.40 14.52 -3.87
N LYS A 221 29.49 15.09 -3.32
CA LYS A 221 30.41 14.36 -2.45
C LYS A 221 29.71 13.91 -1.15
N LYS A 222 28.87 14.75 -0.54
CA LYS A 222 28.03 14.39 0.61
C LYS A 222 27.10 13.21 0.27
N LEU A 223 26.41 13.28 -0.86
CA LEU A 223 25.48 12.23 -1.30
C LEU A 223 26.20 10.92 -1.63
N LEU A 224 27.34 11.02 -2.30
CA LEU A 224 28.19 9.88 -2.63
C LEU A 224 28.68 9.18 -1.35
N ASN A 225 29.10 9.93 -0.33
CA ASN A 225 29.48 9.34 0.96
C ASN A 225 28.30 8.58 1.60
N GLY A 226 27.09 9.13 1.53
CA GLY A 226 25.88 8.45 1.98
C GLY A 226 25.64 7.13 1.24
N ARG A 227 25.75 7.14 -0.09
CA ARG A 227 25.69 5.92 -0.91
C ARG A 227 26.73 4.90 -0.49
N GLU A 228 28.01 5.28 -0.39
CA GLU A 228 29.07 4.35 0.01
C GLU A 228 28.81 3.77 1.41
N LYS A 229 28.22 4.57 2.31
CA LYS A 229 27.83 4.13 3.65
C LYS A 229 26.70 3.10 3.64
N VAL A 230 25.68 3.22 2.77
CA VAL A 230 24.63 2.18 2.60
C VAL A 230 25.26 0.83 2.28
N TYR A 231 26.17 0.79 1.30
CA TYR A 231 26.81 -0.46 0.92
C TYR A 231 27.73 -1.01 2.01
N LYS A 232 28.37 -0.14 2.81
CA LYS A 232 29.11 -0.59 3.98
C LYS A 232 28.18 -1.26 5.00
N ILE A 233 27.05 -0.63 5.33
CA ILE A 233 26.02 -1.22 6.20
C ILE A 233 25.56 -2.57 5.64
N ALA A 234 25.28 -2.64 4.33
CA ALA A 234 24.86 -3.88 3.69
C ALA A 234 25.89 -5.01 3.83
N LEU A 235 27.18 -4.71 3.69
CA LEU A 235 28.26 -5.67 3.88
C LEU A 235 28.43 -6.09 5.33
N ASP A 236 28.33 -5.15 6.27
CA ASP A 236 28.47 -5.38 7.71
C ASP A 236 27.31 -6.25 8.24
N GLU A 237 26.10 -6.05 7.73
CA GLU A 237 24.87 -6.75 8.15
C GLU A 237 24.68 -8.10 7.44
N TYR A 238 25.35 -8.35 6.31
CA TYR A 238 25.11 -9.54 5.48
C TYR A 238 25.30 -10.86 6.24
N SER A 239 26.29 -10.93 7.15
CA SER A 239 26.53 -12.15 7.94
C SER A 239 25.40 -12.50 8.91
N LEU A 240 24.60 -11.51 9.31
CA LEU A 240 23.45 -11.67 10.22
C LEU A 240 22.12 -11.81 9.48
N ALA A 241 22.12 -11.66 8.16
CA ALA A 241 20.90 -11.62 7.36
C ALA A 241 20.07 -12.91 7.47
N LYS A 242 20.72 -14.07 7.62
CA LYS A 242 20.01 -15.35 7.75
C LYS A 242 19.14 -15.39 9.00
N ASP A 243 19.64 -14.91 10.13
CA ASP A 243 18.91 -14.89 11.39
C ASP A 243 17.77 -13.87 11.33
N LYS A 244 18.05 -12.67 10.81
CA LYS A 244 17.04 -11.62 10.62
C LYS A 244 15.95 -11.99 9.62
N LEU A 245 16.24 -12.86 8.65
CA LEU A 245 15.27 -13.31 7.66
C LEU A 245 14.10 -14.06 8.31
N ILE A 246 14.35 -14.79 9.40
CA ILE A 246 13.30 -15.50 10.13
C ILE A 246 12.31 -14.49 10.72
N ASP A 247 12.81 -13.43 11.36
CA ASP A 247 11.98 -12.35 11.93
C ASP A 247 11.14 -11.67 10.84
N LEU A 248 11.75 -11.36 9.69
CA LEU A 248 11.06 -10.73 8.56
C LEU A 248 9.93 -11.60 7.98
N LEU A 249 10.16 -12.90 7.81
CA LEU A 249 9.14 -13.80 7.28
C LEU A 249 8.04 -14.06 8.31
N TYR A 250 8.38 -14.07 9.60
CA TYR A 250 7.40 -14.13 10.68
C TYR A 250 6.54 -12.87 10.75
N TYR A 251 7.13 -11.70 10.51
CA TYR A 251 6.40 -10.43 10.33
C TYR A 251 5.34 -10.54 9.24
N PHE A 252 5.71 -10.98 8.04
CA PHE A 252 4.75 -11.16 6.95
C PHE A 252 3.69 -12.19 7.27
N TYR A 253 4.08 -13.32 7.85
CA TYR A 253 3.15 -14.34 8.32
C TYR A 253 2.08 -13.75 9.25
N LYS A 254 2.48 -12.97 10.25
CA LYS A 254 1.56 -12.33 11.20
C LYS A 254 0.65 -11.33 10.52
N LYS A 255 1.22 -10.43 9.71
CA LYS A 255 0.47 -9.39 9.00
C LYS A 255 -0.56 -9.98 8.03
N CYS A 256 -0.18 -10.99 7.26
CA CYS A 256 -1.09 -11.69 6.35
C CYS A 256 -2.23 -12.39 7.10
N ASN A 257 -1.95 -13.02 8.25
CA ASN A 257 -2.98 -13.67 9.06
C ASN A 257 -3.92 -12.66 9.73
N LEU A 258 -3.42 -11.53 10.23
CA LEU A 258 -4.25 -10.46 10.75
C LEU A 258 -5.24 -9.96 9.70
N LEU A 259 -4.71 -9.65 8.51
CA LEU A 259 -5.48 -9.08 7.40
C LEU A 259 -6.31 -10.13 6.64
N GLN A 260 -6.04 -11.42 6.83
CA GLN A 260 -6.59 -12.52 6.04
C GLN A 260 -6.38 -12.30 4.53
N SER A 261 -5.15 -11.87 4.19
CA SER A 261 -4.77 -11.35 2.87
C SER A 261 -3.28 -11.58 2.58
N PHE A 262 -2.93 -11.90 1.34
CA PHE A 262 -1.57 -11.99 0.82
C PHE A 262 -1.01 -10.63 0.38
N SER A 263 -1.79 -9.55 0.37
CA SER A 263 -1.37 -8.23 -0.11
C SER A 263 -0.02 -7.77 0.47
N PRO A 264 0.27 -7.94 1.78
CA PRO A 264 1.57 -7.54 2.34
C PRO A 264 2.79 -8.27 1.77
N LEU A 265 2.59 -9.46 1.17
CA LEU A 265 3.65 -10.31 0.65
C LEU A 265 3.89 -10.11 -0.84
N LEU A 266 3.01 -9.47 -1.60
CA LEU A 266 3.04 -9.52 -3.06
C LEU A 266 4.32 -8.88 -3.65
N ASP A 267 4.63 -7.63 -3.31
CA ASP A 267 5.84 -6.97 -3.83
C ASP A 267 7.12 -7.64 -3.30
N PHE A 268 7.14 -8.11 -2.05
CA PHE A 268 8.26 -8.88 -1.51
C PHE A 268 8.47 -10.20 -2.27
N LEU A 269 7.39 -10.91 -2.57
CA LEU A 269 7.42 -12.14 -3.34
C LEU A 269 7.92 -11.88 -4.76
N ASN A 270 7.41 -10.85 -5.43
CA ASN A 270 7.91 -10.46 -6.75
C ASN A 270 9.39 -10.06 -6.73
N PHE A 271 9.83 -9.30 -5.72
CA PHE A 271 11.22 -8.91 -5.53
C PHE A 271 12.14 -10.13 -5.49
N VAL A 272 11.78 -11.13 -4.68
CA VAL A 272 12.54 -12.38 -4.54
C VAL A 272 12.46 -13.20 -5.83
N CYS A 273 11.26 -13.51 -6.30
CA CYS A 273 11.03 -14.45 -7.39
C CYS A 273 11.63 -13.97 -8.72
N SER A 274 11.49 -12.69 -9.08
CA SER A 274 12.09 -12.12 -10.29
C SER A 274 13.63 -12.24 -10.29
N ARG A 275 14.26 -12.13 -9.12
CA ARG A 275 15.72 -12.27 -8.99
C ARG A 275 16.17 -13.74 -8.93
N VAL A 276 15.30 -14.66 -8.50
CA VAL A 276 15.58 -16.09 -8.68
C VAL A 276 15.52 -16.47 -10.16
N GLU A 277 14.68 -15.84 -10.97
CA GLU A 277 14.68 -16.04 -12.44
C GLU A 277 15.98 -15.58 -13.11
N ASP A 278 16.64 -14.55 -12.56
CA ASP A 278 17.99 -14.12 -12.95
C ASP A 278 19.11 -15.10 -12.48
N SER A 279 18.75 -16.16 -11.76
CA SER A 279 19.68 -17.17 -11.23
C SER A 279 19.83 -18.37 -12.16
N VAL A 280 20.87 -19.20 -11.92
CA VAL A 280 21.08 -20.46 -12.67
C VAL A 280 20.16 -21.59 -12.18
N PHE A 281 19.27 -21.32 -11.22
CA PHE A 281 18.42 -22.32 -10.59
C PHE A 281 16.94 -22.10 -10.91
N PRO A 282 16.18 -23.15 -11.27
CA PRO A 282 14.73 -23.04 -11.39
C PRO A 282 14.06 -22.90 -10.01
N LYS A 283 13.15 -21.91 -9.86
CA LYS A 283 12.38 -21.66 -8.62
C LYS A 283 11.72 -22.93 -8.06
N LEU A 284 10.93 -23.62 -8.88
CA LEU A 284 10.16 -24.79 -8.45
C LEU A 284 11.06 -25.99 -8.09
N ASP A 285 12.24 -26.10 -8.73
CA ASP A 285 13.20 -27.16 -8.41
C ASP A 285 13.80 -26.96 -7.02
N ILE A 286 14.13 -25.71 -6.66
CA ILE A 286 14.59 -25.38 -5.31
C ILE A 286 13.50 -25.75 -4.30
N ILE A 287 12.26 -25.29 -4.51
CA ILE A 287 11.16 -25.57 -3.58
C ILE A 287 10.92 -27.08 -3.43
N LYS A 288 10.94 -27.84 -4.52
CA LYS A 288 10.75 -29.29 -4.48
C LYS A 288 11.86 -29.99 -3.69
N LYS A 289 13.12 -29.71 -4.00
CA LYS A 289 14.29 -30.43 -3.47
C LYS A 289 14.69 -29.98 -2.06
N GLU A 290 14.61 -28.68 -1.79
CA GLU A 290 15.15 -28.09 -0.55
C GLU A 290 14.06 -27.84 0.50
N PHE A 291 12.78 -27.85 0.12
CA PHE A 291 11.65 -27.63 1.04
C PHE A 291 10.69 -28.83 1.08
N LEU A 292 9.94 -29.10 0.01
CA LEU A 292 8.85 -30.07 0.01
C LEU A 292 9.31 -31.53 0.21
N GLN A 293 10.54 -31.87 -0.18
CA GLN A 293 11.11 -33.19 0.06
C GLN A 293 11.24 -33.51 1.56
N ASN A 294 11.33 -32.49 2.42
CA ASN A 294 11.46 -32.65 3.88
C ASN A 294 10.12 -32.90 4.59
N PHE A 295 8.99 -32.88 3.86
CA PHE A 295 7.67 -33.15 4.42
C PHE A 295 7.16 -34.53 4.00
N GLU A 296 6.61 -35.26 4.95
CA GLU A 296 5.86 -36.50 4.73
C GLU A 296 4.45 -36.24 4.17
N TYR A 297 4.33 -35.27 3.27
CA TYR A 297 3.11 -35.01 2.53
C TYR A 297 2.99 -35.92 1.33
N THR A 298 1.75 -36.25 0.99
CA THR A 298 1.40 -36.90 -0.27
C THR A 298 1.84 -36.04 -1.45
N ASN A 299 2.00 -36.66 -2.62
CA ASN A 299 2.38 -35.93 -3.83
C ASN A 299 1.29 -34.93 -4.21
N GLU A 300 0.02 -35.28 -4.00
CA GLU A 300 -1.14 -34.45 -4.26
C GLU A 300 -1.06 -33.14 -3.44
N LYS A 301 -0.77 -33.23 -2.14
CA LYS A 301 -0.64 -32.05 -1.27
C LYS A 301 0.58 -31.19 -1.65
N LYS A 302 1.71 -31.81 -2.01
CA LYS A 302 2.88 -31.09 -2.50
C LYS A 302 2.58 -30.33 -3.79
N ASP A 303 1.88 -30.97 -4.72
CA ASP A 303 1.49 -30.36 -5.99
C ASP A 303 0.44 -29.24 -5.81
N SER A 304 -0.51 -29.39 -4.88
CA SER A 304 -1.44 -28.31 -4.51
C SER A 304 -0.71 -27.08 -3.98
N LEU A 305 0.27 -27.27 -3.08
CA LEU A 305 1.09 -26.15 -2.56
C LEU A 305 1.89 -25.47 -3.67
N LEU A 306 2.44 -26.22 -4.62
CA LEU A 306 3.15 -25.66 -5.77
C LEU A 306 2.23 -24.88 -6.71
N ARG A 307 1.02 -25.37 -6.99
CA ARG A 307 0.02 -24.65 -7.79
C ARG A 307 -0.40 -23.34 -7.14
N ILE A 308 -0.59 -23.34 -5.82
CA ILE A 308 -0.90 -22.13 -5.06
C ILE A 308 0.27 -21.16 -5.12
N PHE A 309 1.51 -21.61 -4.89
CA PHE A 309 2.71 -20.77 -4.98
C PHE A 309 2.84 -20.13 -6.38
N ASP A 310 2.78 -20.92 -7.45
CA ASP A 310 2.88 -20.44 -8.84
C ASP A 310 1.77 -19.44 -9.19
N THR A 311 0.55 -19.66 -8.67
CA THR A 311 -0.56 -18.71 -8.85
C THR A 311 -0.26 -17.38 -8.16
N ILE A 312 0.18 -17.41 -6.90
CA ILE A 312 0.52 -16.20 -6.14
C ILE A 312 1.69 -15.47 -6.81
N ASP A 313 2.70 -16.20 -7.28
CA ASP A 313 3.86 -15.65 -8.00
C ASP A 313 3.44 -14.85 -9.24
N LYS A 314 2.66 -15.47 -10.13
CA LYS A 314 2.13 -14.78 -11.32
C LYS A 314 1.29 -13.55 -10.98
N LYS A 315 0.43 -13.65 -9.95
CA LYS A 315 -0.39 -12.52 -9.52
C LYS A 315 0.45 -11.41 -8.88
N SER A 316 1.53 -11.77 -8.18
CA SER A 316 2.46 -10.81 -7.59
C SER A 316 3.20 -10.01 -8.66
N THR A 317 3.63 -10.64 -9.75
CA THR A 317 4.27 -9.96 -10.88
C THR A 317 3.33 -9.00 -11.56
N LEU A 318 2.08 -9.42 -11.81
CA LEU A 318 1.06 -8.54 -12.39
C LEU A 318 0.76 -7.34 -11.47
N TYR A 319 0.59 -7.58 -10.17
CA TYR A 319 0.40 -6.53 -9.18
C TYR A 319 1.58 -5.53 -9.16
N SER A 320 2.80 -6.06 -9.07
CA SER A 320 4.01 -5.24 -8.99
C SER A 320 4.24 -4.44 -10.27
N THR A 321 3.81 -4.95 -11.43
CA THR A 321 3.82 -4.20 -12.70
C THR A 321 2.93 -2.96 -12.63
N PHE A 322 1.73 -3.06 -12.07
CA PHE A 322 0.89 -1.87 -11.88
C PHE A 322 1.48 -0.94 -10.83
N GLN A 323 1.96 -1.50 -9.71
CA GLN A 323 2.47 -0.67 -8.63
C GLN A 323 3.77 0.07 -9.00
N SER A 324 4.67 -0.53 -9.78
CA SER A 324 5.89 0.14 -10.27
C SER A 324 5.62 1.33 -11.19
N ASN A 325 4.42 1.41 -11.77
CA ASN A 325 3.97 2.52 -12.59
C ASN A 325 3.19 3.59 -11.80
N ASN A 326 2.97 3.40 -10.50
CA ASN A 326 2.25 4.32 -9.63
C ASN A 326 3.14 5.48 -9.16
N LEU A 327 3.71 6.25 -10.10
CA LEU A 327 4.69 7.33 -9.88
C LEU A 327 4.02 8.71 -9.65
N PRO A 328 4.69 9.70 -9.04
CA PRO A 328 4.02 10.91 -8.54
C PRO A 328 3.44 11.84 -9.63
N SER A 329 4.03 11.86 -10.83
CA SER A 329 3.57 12.78 -11.88
C SER A 329 2.19 12.41 -12.44
N GLN A 330 1.34 13.40 -12.75
CA GLN A 330 0.03 13.16 -13.38
C GLN A 330 0.14 12.35 -14.68
N LYS A 331 1.18 12.59 -15.49
CA LYS A 331 1.46 11.79 -16.69
C LYS A 331 1.67 10.31 -16.37
N ALA A 332 2.42 10.00 -15.32
CA ALA A 332 2.63 8.61 -14.91
C ALA A 332 1.35 7.97 -14.35
N GLN A 333 0.57 8.72 -13.57
CA GLN A 333 -0.75 8.28 -13.14
C GLN A 333 -1.68 8.00 -14.33
N PHE A 334 -1.59 8.78 -15.39
CA PHE A 334 -2.34 8.54 -16.63
C PHE A 334 -1.87 7.31 -17.38
N ASN A 335 -0.56 7.11 -17.44
CA ASN A 335 0.00 5.90 -18.01
C ASN A 335 -0.42 4.65 -17.21
N LEU A 336 -0.51 4.72 -15.88
CA LEU A 336 -1.04 3.64 -15.06
C LEU A 336 -2.51 3.37 -15.39
N PHE A 337 -3.35 4.41 -15.46
CA PHE A 337 -4.76 4.30 -15.88
C PHE A 337 -4.90 3.59 -17.23
N LEU A 338 -4.14 4.03 -18.23
CA LEU A 338 -4.12 3.40 -19.55
C LEU A 338 -3.59 1.97 -19.51
N LEU A 339 -2.58 1.69 -18.68
CA LEU A 339 -1.95 0.38 -18.60
C LEU A 339 -2.94 -0.68 -18.15
N TYR A 340 -3.68 -0.47 -17.06
CA TYR A 340 -4.66 -1.46 -16.63
C TYR A 340 -5.91 -1.46 -17.49
N THR A 341 -6.39 -0.31 -17.99
CA THR A 341 -7.56 -0.32 -18.87
C THR A 341 -7.25 -1.00 -20.20
N LYS A 342 -6.07 -0.81 -20.78
CA LYS A 342 -5.60 -1.57 -21.94
C LYS A 342 -5.45 -3.07 -21.64
N TYR A 343 -4.93 -3.42 -20.48
CA TYR A 343 -4.80 -4.82 -20.08
C TYR A 343 -6.18 -5.51 -19.98
N PHE A 344 -7.17 -4.86 -19.38
CA PHE A 344 -8.47 -5.47 -19.11
C PHE A 344 -9.53 -5.25 -20.21
N LEU A 345 -9.51 -4.13 -20.91
CA LEU A 345 -10.52 -3.74 -21.91
C LEU A 345 -9.97 -3.69 -23.35
N GLY A 346 -8.67 -3.82 -23.55
CA GLY A 346 -8.02 -3.62 -24.85
C GLY A 346 -8.38 -4.65 -25.93
N SER A 347 -9.08 -5.73 -25.59
CA SER A 347 -9.60 -6.68 -26.58
C SER A 347 -10.94 -6.26 -27.20
N GLY A 348 -11.61 -5.25 -26.64
CA GLY A 348 -12.99 -4.86 -27.01
C GLY A 348 -14.05 -5.94 -26.67
N SER A 349 -13.65 -7.09 -26.15
CA SER A 349 -14.53 -8.26 -26.06
C SER A 349 -15.14 -8.41 -24.67
N LEU A 350 -16.47 -8.28 -24.60
CA LEU A 350 -17.23 -8.64 -23.40
C LEU A 350 -17.06 -10.12 -23.05
N GLU A 351 -16.94 -11.01 -24.04
CA GLU A 351 -16.72 -12.44 -23.81
C GLU A 351 -15.38 -12.70 -23.09
N ALA A 352 -14.34 -11.92 -23.42
CA ALA A 352 -13.04 -12.02 -22.75
C ALA A 352 -13.13 -11.65 -21.26
N LEU A 353 -14.07 -10.79 -20.87
CA LEU A 353 -14.35 -10.42 -19.48
C LEU A 353 -15.24 -11.46 -18.78
N GLU A 354 -16.27 -11.98 -19.44
CA GLU A 354 -17.25 -12.90 -18.82
C GLU A 354 -16.76 -14.34 -18.69
N VAL A 355 -15.87 -14.80 -19.58
CA VAL A 355 -15.48 -16.23 -19.67
C VAL A 355 -13.96 -16.41 -19.83
N GLY A 356 -13.22 -15.34 -20.16
CA GLY A 356 -11.77 -15.40 -20.34
C GLY A 356 -10.96 -15.53 -19.04
N ASN A 357 -9.66 -15.81 -19.18
CA ASN A 357 -8.70 -15.87 -18.07
C ASN A 357 -8.13 -14.49 -17.69
N LEU A 358 -8.76 -13.41 -18.14
CA LEU A 358 -8.27 -12.05 -17.95
C LEU A 358 -8.56 -11.53 -16.54
N LEU A 359 -9.81 -11.71 -16.09
CA LEU A 359 -10.25 -11.35 -14.74
C LEU A 359 -9.87 -12.42 -13.72
N PHE A 360 -9.86 -12.04 -12.44
CA PHE A 360 -9.63 -13.00 -11.35
C PHE A 360 -10.87 -13.85 -11.11
N LEU A 361 -12.04 -13.24 -11.27
CA LEU A 361 -13.34 -13.80 -10.91
C LEU A 361 -14.40 -13.52 -12.01
N PRO A 362 -14.24 -14.06 -13.24
CA PRO A 362 -15.11 -13.76 -14.38
C PRO A 362 -16.61 -14.04 -14.10
N GLU A 363 -16.93 -15.07 -13.32
CA GLU A 363 -18.32 -15.35 -12.92
C GLU A 363 -18.93 -14.26 -12.03
N ASP A 364 -18.14 -13.66 -11.11
CA ASP A 364 -18.63 -12.56 -10.27
C ASP A 364 -18.84 -11.30 -11.11
N PHE A 365 -17.97 -11.05 -12.11
CA PHE A 365 -18.17 -9.98 -13.09
C PHE A 365 -19.51 -10.16 -13.81
N LYS A 366 -19.77 -11.36 -14.36
CA LYS A 366 -21.02 -11.66 -15.06
C LYS A 366 -22.25 -11.47 -14.17
N ILE A 367 -22.20 -11.90 -12.91
CA ILE A 367 -23.29 -11.71 -11.95
C ILE A 367 -23.51 -10.21 -11.69
N ALA A 368 -22.44 -9.46 -11.43
CA ALA A 368 -22.48 -8.03 -11.18
C ALA A 368 -23.01 -7.24 -12.39
N LEU A 369 -22.58 -7.62 -13.60
CA LEU A 369 -23.03 -7.02 -14.86
C LEU A 369 -24.53 -7.26 -15.08
N ASN A 370 -25.00 -8.50 -14.92
CA ASN A 370 -26.41 -8.82 -15.05
C ASN A 370 -27.29 -8.09 -14.03
N LYS A 371 -26.82 -7.96 -12.78
CA LYS A 371 -27.51 -7.18 -11.74
C LYS A 371 -27.57 -5.69 -12.09
N THR A 372 -26.51 -5.17 -12.68
CA THR A 372 -26.40 -3.77 -13.11
C THR A 372 -27.30 -3.49 -14.31
N ASN A 373 -27.27 -4.34 -15.34
CA ASN A 373 -28.09 -4.20 -16.55
C ASN A 373 -29.60 -4.24 -16.26
N LYS A 374 -30.05 -4.90 -15.20
CA LYS A 374 -31.46 -4.85 -14.76
C LYS A 374 -31.93 -3.48 -14.28
N LYS A 375 -31.00 -2.56 -13.97
CA LYS A 375 -31.28 -1.23 -13.41
C LYS A 375 -31.00 -0.09 -14.38
N LEU A 376 -30.28 -0.35 -15.47
CA LEU A 376 -29.90 0.67 -16.44
C LEU A 376 -30.91 0.71 -17.58
N ASP A 377 -31.25 1.91 -18.02
CA ASP A 377 -32.06 2.10 -19.23
C ASP A 377 -31.31 1.64 -20.49
N ASN A 378 -29.98 1.88 -20.52
CA ASN A 378 -29.08 1.40 -21.57
C ASN A 378 -28.19 0.28 -21.02
N VAL A 379 -28.47 -0.95 -21.44
CA VAL A 379 -27.69 -2.13 -21.02
C VAL A 379 -26.28 -2.10 -21.58
N ILE A 380 -25.31 -2.49 -20.75
CA ILE A 380 -23.93 -2.71 -21.15
C ILE A 380 -23.88 -4.03 -21.93
N ASN A 381 -23.46 -3.97 -23.19
CA ASN A 381 -23.31 -5.11 -24.09
C ASN A 381 -21.95 -5.08 -24.82
N ALA A 382 -21.72 -6.00 -25.75
CA ALA A 382 -20.45 -6.06 -26.50
C ALA A 382 -20.12 -4.75 -27.24
N ASN A 383 -21.12 -4.07 -27.82
CA ASN A 383 -20.90 -2.77 -28.48
C ASN A 383 -20.48 -1.71 -27.47
N THR A 384 -21.01 -1.75 -26.24
CA THR A 384 -20.56 -0.84 -25.17
C THR A 384 -19.07 -1.01 -24.87
N ILE A 385 -18.57 -2.25 -24.83
CA ILE A 385 -17.15 -2.50 -24.54
C ILE A 385 -16.27 -2.07 -25.73
N ASN A 386 -16.72 -2.32 -26.96
CA ASN A 386 -16.04 -1.82 -28.17
C ASN A 386 -15.97 -0.29 -28.19
N ASP A 387 -17.10 0.40 -27.96
CA ASP A 387 -17.18 1.86 -27.89
C ASP A 387 -16.20 2.41 -26.82
N ILE A 388 -16.11 1.76 -25.67
CA ILE A 388 -15.17 2.15 -24.60
C ILE A 388 -13.72 1.95 -25.04
N GLN A 389 -13.40 0.83 -25.69
CA GLN A 389 -12.04 0.58 -26.17
C GLN A 389 -11.61 1.63 -27.20
N GLU A 390 -12.46 1.91 -28.19
CA GLU A 390 -12.22 2.93 -29.21
C GLU A 390 -12.04 4.32 -28.58
N PHE A 391 -12.89 4.66 -27.60
CA PHE A 391 -12.72 5.88 -26.82
C PHE A 391 -11.35 5.94 -26.14
N LEU A 392 -10.95 4.87 -25.44
CA LEU A 392 -9.67 4.82 -24.71
C LEU A 392 -8.45 4.92 -25.62
N ASP A 393 -8.52 4.34 -26.82
CA ASP A 393 -7.46 4.41 -27.83
C ASP A 393 -7.23 5.87 -28.25
N ASN A 394 -8.30 6.64 -28.51
CA ASN A 394 -8.22 8.07 -28.81
C ASN A 394 -7.86 8.92 -27.58
N PHE A 395 -8.38 8.57 -26.40
CA PHE A 395 -8.13 9.25 -25.14
C PHE A 395 -6.66 9.20 -24.72
N SER A 396 -5.91 8.19 -25.16
CA SER A 396 -4.49 8.02 -24.84
C SER A 396 -3.59 9.21 -25.23
N ILE A 397 -4.01 9.99 -26.24
CA ILE A 397 -3.28 11.17 -26.75
C ILE A 397 -3.18 12.29 -25.69
N ILE A 398 -4.13 12.32 -24.74
CA ILE A 398 -4.24 13.32 -23.66
C ILE A 398 -3.12 13.16 -22.62
N SER A 399 -2.39 12.03 -22.64
CA SER A 399 -1.24 11.77 -21.75
C SER A 399 -0.14 12.84 -21.77
N ASN A 400 -0.10 13.69 -22.81
CA ASN A 400 0.91 14.72 -22.98
C ASN A 400 0.46 16.12 -22.55
N LEU A 401 -0.78 16.30 -22.12
CA LEU A 401 -1.28 17.59 -21.64
C LEU A 401 -0.73 17.95 -20.27
N GLU A 402 -0.74 19.24 -19.95
CA GLU A 402 -0.29 19.73 -18.65
C GLU A 402 -1.23 19.33 -17.51
N ASN A 403 -2.53 19.23 -17.76
CA ASN A 403 -3.52 18.89 -16.73
C ASN A 403 -4.60 17.87 -17.22
N PRO A 404 -4.26 16.57 -17.34
CA PRO A 404 -5.21 15.54 -17.72
C PRO A 404 -6.34 15.33 -16.69
N ASN A 405 -6.17 15.72 -15.42
CA ASN A 405 -7.17 15.51 -14.36
C ASN A 405 -8.52 16.15 -14.66
N LEU A 406 -8.54 17.24 -15.43
CA LEU A 406 -9.78 17.90 -15.85
C LEU A 406 -10.77 16.92 -16.49
N PHE A 407 -10.28 16.06 -17.38
CA PHE A 407 -11.10 15.07 -18.08
C PHE A 407 -11.58 13.97 -17.13
N PHE A 408 -10.76 13.59 -16.14
CA PHE A 408 -11.16 12.61 -15.14
C PHE A 408 -12.24 13.14 -14.20
N GLN A 409 -12.17 14.41 -13.83
CA GLN A 409 -13.21 15.06 -13.04
C GLN A 409 -14.54 15.12 -13.80
N ILE A 410 -14.51 15.35 -15.11
CA ILE A 410 -15.75 15.38 -15.91
C ILE A 410 -16.33 13.97 -16.09
N ILE A 411 -15.50 12.98 -16.42
CA ILE A 411 -15.97 11.62 -16.73
C ILE A 411 -16.31 10.83 -15.47
N PHE A 412 -15.45 10.91 -14.45
CA PHE A 412 -15.50 10.06 -13.25
C PHE A 412 -15.84 10.84 -11.97
N ASN A 413 -15.83 12.18 -12.00
CA ASN A 413 -15.96 13.03 -10.81
C ASN A 413 -14.88 12.72 -9.76
N LYS A 414 -13.67 12.39 -10.22
CA LYS A 414 -12.50 12.02 -9.43
C LYS A 414 -11.22 12.44 -10.12
N ASP A 415 -10.17 12.64 -9.34
CA ASP A 415 -8.82 12.77 -9.88
C ASP A 415 -8.29 11.42 -10.32
N ILE A 416 -7.33 11.44 -11.24
CA ILE A 416 -6.76 10.20 -11.78
C ILE A 416 -6.12 9.31 -10.72
N SER A 417 -5.44 9.92 -9.75
CA SER A 417 -4.80 9.18 -8.67
C SER A 417 -5.84 8.46 -7.81
N GLN A 418 -6.97 9.11 -7.51
CA GLN A 418 -8.06 8.50 -6.74
C GLN A 418 -8.57 7.23 -7.44
N ILE A 419 -8.78 7.28 -8.75
CA ILE A 419 -9.21 6.13 -9.55
C ILE A 419 -8.16 5.01 -9.51
N ASN A 420 -6.87 5.34 -9.64
CA ASN A 420 -5.78 4.37 -9.58
C ASN A 420 -5.66 3.69 -8.20
N TYR A 421 -5.87 4.41 -7.11
CA TYR A 421 -5.85 3.82 -5.77
C TYR A 421 -7.10 2.96 -5.50
N GLU A 422 -8.28 3.36 -6.01
CA GLU A 422 -9.47 2.50 -5.97
C GLU A 422 -9.28 1.22 -6.79
N PHE A 423 -8.65 1.32 -7.97
CA PHE A 423 -8.22 0.18 -8.77
C PHE A 423 -7.35 -0.77 -7.93
N LEU A 424 -6.23 -0.28 -7.37
CA LEU A 424 -5.30 -1.11 -6.59
C LEU A 424 -6.00 -1.79 -5.40
N LYS A 425 -6.88 -1.06 -4.70
CA LYS A 425 -7.66 -1.60 -3.57
C LYS A 425 -8.60 -2.72 -4.01
N ALA A 426 -9.37 -2.52 -5.08
CA ALA A 426 -10.30 -3.51 -5.60
C ALA A 426 -9.56 -4.72 -6.19
N PHE A 427 -8.45 -4.48 -6.88
CA PHE A 427 -7.55 -5.48 -7.45
C PHE A 427 -6.99 -6.40 -6.36
N LEU A 428 -6.46 -5.85 -5.27
CA LEU A 428 -5.99 -6.63 -4.13
C LEU A 428 -7.11 -7.47 -3.50
N ASN A 429 -8.32 -6.94 -3.41
CA ASN A 429 -9.46 -7.66 -2.87
C ASN A 429 -9.83 -8.89 -3.72
N SER A 430 -9.87 -8.75 -5.05
CA SER A 430 -10.13 -9.86 -5.97
C SER A 430 -9.00 -10.88 -6.03
N ILE A 431 -7.74 -10.45 -5.98
CA ILE A 431 -6.60 -11.39 -5.82
C ILE A 431 -6.81 -12.27 -4.59
N ASN A 432 -7.05 -11.66 -3.43
CA ASN A 432 -7.21 -12.40 -2.18
C ASN A 432 -8.41 -13.35 -2.20
N THR A 433 -9.52 -12.92 -2.80
CA THR A 433 -10.71 -13.76 -2.98
C THR A 433 -10.43 -14.93 -3.93
N SER A 434 -9.72 -14.68 -5.03
CA SER A 434 -9.34 -15.74 -5.98
C SER A 434 -8.42 -16.79 -5.37
N ILE A 435 -7.46 -16.38 -4.51
CA ILE A 435 -6.58 -17.31 -3.80
C ILE A 435 -7.38 -18.13 -2.79
N LYS A 436 -8.32 -17.53 -2.05
CA LYS A 436 -9.20 -18.27 -1.12
C LYS A 436 -10.01 -19.35 -1.87
N ARG A 437 -10.62 -18.99 -3.00
CA ARG A 437 -11.34 -19.95 -3.87
C ARG A 437 -10.42 -21.04 -4.42
N LEU A 438 -9.16 -20.72 -4.73
CA LEU A 438 -8.18 -21.71 -5.15
C LEU A 438 -7.87 -22.70 -4.01
N ILE A 439 -7.67 -22.20 -2.78
CA ILE A 439 -7.47 -23.06 -1.60
C ILE A 439 -8.65 -24.01 -1.41
N ASP A 440 -9.89 -23.50 -1.50
CA ASP A 440 -11.10 -24.32 -1.38
C ASP A 440 -11.19 -25.37 -2.50
N LYS A 441 -10.80 -25.02 -3.72
CA LYS A 441 -10.75 -25.96 -4.85
C LYS A 441 -9.72 -27.06 -4.63
N GLU A 442 -8.53 -26.70 -4.17
CA GLU A 442 -7.47 -27.67 -3.87
C GLU A 442 -7.86 -28.59 -2.71
N ASN A 443 -8.55 -28.07 -1.68
CA ASN A 443 -9.05 -28.88 -0.57
C ASN A 443 -10.03 -29.96 -1.04
N LYS A 444 -10.92 -29.67 -1.98
CA LYS A 444 -11.83 -30.68 -2.56
C LYS A 444 -11.08 -31.82 -3.24
N ILE A 445 -9.93 -31.55 -3.86
CA ILE A 445 -9.07 -32.58 -4.45
C ILE A 445 -8.37 -33.39 -3.34
N LEU A 446 -7.90 -32.71 -2.30
CA LEU A 446 -7.21 -33.35 -1.19
C LEU A 446 -8.11 -34.25 -0.34
N GLU A 447 -9.40 -33.91 -0.23
CA GLU A 447 -10.43 -34.70 0.48
C GLU A 447 -10.58 -36.13 -0.08
N GLU A 448 -10.17 -36.39 -1.33
CA GLU A 448 -10.16 -37.74 -1.91
C GLU A 448 -9.20 -38.71 -1.17
N ASN A 449 -8.21 -38.17 -0.46
CA ASN A 449 -7.29 -38.95 0.37
C ASN A 449 -7.34 -38.47 1.83
N PRO A 450 -7.89 -39.27 2.77
CA PRO A 450 -8.12 -38.86 4.17
C PRO A 450 -6.83 -38.62 4.98
N ILE A 451 -5.65 -38.99 4.44
CA ILE A 451 -4.35 -38.65 5.05
C ILE A 451 -4.04 -37.15 4.89
N ASN A 452 -4.63 -36.49 3.90
CA ASN A 452 -4.38 -35.08 3.64
C ASN A 452 -5.18 -34.19 4.58
N GLU A 453 -4.50 -33.53 5.50
CA GLU A 453 -5.10 -32.40 6.22
C GLU A 453 -5.40 -31.24 5.27
N PRO A 454 -6.53 -30.53 5.44
CA PRO A 454 -6.93 -29.42 4.60
C PRO A 454 -5.96 -28.24 4.70
N LEU A 455 -5.75 -27.57 3.58
CA LEU A 455 -5.03 -26.31 3.48
C LEU A 455 -5.91 -25.19 4.01
N THR A 456 -5.55 -24.63 5.17
CA THR A 456 -6.16 -23.37 5.66
C THR A 456 -5.34 -22.18 5.16
N PHE A 457 -5.94 -20.97 5.16
CA PHE A 457 -5.21 -19.74 4.80
C PHE A 457 -3.90 -19.58 5.59
N LYS A 458 -3.94 -19.82 6.91
CA LYS A 458 -2.78 -19.75 7.81
C LYS A 458 -1.69 -20.75 7.43
N VAL A 459 -2.08 -21.98 7.08
CA VAL A 459 -1.15 -23.02 6.62
C VAL A 459 -0.51 -22.62 5.31
N VAL A 460 -1.28 -22.11 4.34
CA VAL A 460 -0.74 -21.67 3.05
C VAL A 460 0.24 -20.51 3.24
N VAL A 461 -0.11 -19.48 4.00
CA VAL A 461 0.81 -18.35 4.27
C VAL A 461 2.12 -18.82 4.90
N ASP A 462 2.07 -19.73 5.89
CA ASP A 462 3.28 -20.32 6.50
C ASP A 462 4.16 -21.02 5.45
N HIS A 463 3.55 -21.84 4.57
CA HIS A 463 4.29 -22.52 3.52
C HIS A 463 4.89 -21.55 2.50
N ILE A 464 4.15 -20.52 2.07
CA ILE A 464 4.69 -19.50 1.15
C ILE A 464 5.88 -18.77 1.77
N CYS A 465 5.79 -18.38 3.06
CA CYS A 465 6.89 -17.73 3.76
C CYS A 465 8.13 -18.65 3.84
N ARG A 466 7.95 -19.93 4.13
CA ARG A 466 9.05 -20.91 4.18
C ARG A 466 9.63 -21.23 2.80
N MET A 467 8.82 -21.25 1.75
CA MET A 467 9.32 -21.37 0.37
C MET A 467 10.20 -20.17 0.02
N LEU A 468 9.76 -18.95 0.37
CA LEU A 468 10.58 -17.75 0.20
C LEU A 468 11.87 -17.80 1.02
N TYR A 469 11.83 -18.27 2.26
CA TYR A 469 13.04 -18.51 3.06
C TYR A 469 14.07 -19.36 2.31
N VAL A 470 13.63 -20.52 1.79
CA VAL A 470 14.52 -21.46 1.10
C VAL A 470 15.05 -20.89 -0.20
N LEU A 471 14.23 -20.15 -0.97
CA LEU A 471 14.69 -19.43 -2.15
C LEU A 471 15.76 -18.39 -1.79
N ILE A 472 15.53 -17.59 -0.76
CA ILE A 472 16.46 -16.54 -0.33
C ILE A 472 17.77 -17.15 0.18
N ASP A 473 17.69 -18.14 1.07
CA ASP A 473 18.85 -18.82 1.64
C ASP A 473 19.68 -19.53 0.56
N LYS A 474 19.03 -20.16 -0.42
CA LYS A 474 19.72 -20.84 -1.50
C LYS A 474 20.43 -19.88 -2.44
N ILE A 475 19.78 -18.78 -2.82
CA ILE A 475 20.24 -17.89 -3.90
C ILE A 475 21.10 -16.74 -3.40
N PHE A 476 20.71 -16.08 -2.30
CA PHE A 476 21.32 -14.82 -1.89
C PHE A 476 22.26 -14.96 -0.70
N ILE A 477 22.09 -15.98 0.14
CA ILE A 477 22.85 -16.13 1.40
C ILE A 477 23.97 -17.17 1.26
N ARG A 478 25.20 -16.70 1.44
CA ARG A 478 26.43 -17.50 1.53
C ARG A 478 27.31 -16.93 2.64
N LYS A 479 28.46 -17.56 2.90
CA LYS A 479 29.43 -17.03 3.88
C LYS A 479 29.95 -15.65 3.48
N LEU A 480 30.11 -15.42 2.18
CA LEU A 480 30.54 -14.14 1.62
C LEU A 480 29.63 -13.76 0.43
N PRO A 481 29.28 -12.47 0.26
CA PRO A 481 28.42 -12.04 -0.84
C PRO A 481 28.95 -12.41 -2.23
N GLY A 482 30.28 -12.36 -2.42
CA GLY A 482 30.92 -12.75 -3.70
C GLY A 482 30.79 -14.24 -4.03
N GLN A 483 30.48 -15.10 -3.05
CA GLN A 483 30.13 -16.50 -3.32
C GLN A 483 28.70 -16.63 -3.82
N ALA A 484 27.77 -15.86 -3.25
CA ALA A 484 26.38 -15.82 -3.71
C ALA A 484 26.28 -15.28 -5.15
N SER A 485 27.20 -14.40 -5.58
CA SER A 485 27.30 -13.95 -6.98
C SER A 485 27.29 -15.10 -7.98
N LYS A 486 27.95 -16.22 -7.68
CA LYS A 486 28.06 -17.37 -8.58
C LYS A 486 26.73 -18.08 -8.83
N ASN A 487 25.69 -17.78 -8.07
CA ASN A 487 24.35 -18.32 -8.29
C ASN A 487 23.60 -17.59 -9.43
N PHE A 488 24.09 -16.44 -9.89
CA PHE A 488 23.42 -15.60 -10.89
C PHE A 488 24.02 -15.77 -12.28
N ILE A 489 23.18 -15.55 -13.31
CA ILE A 489 23.59 -15.63 -14.72
C ILE A 489 24.62 -14.54 -15.06
N ASP A 490 24.47 -13.33 -14.49
CA ASP A 490 25.41 -12.21 -14.65
C ASP A 490 26.07 -11.82 -13.31
N PRO A 491 27.11 -12.57 -12.88
CA PRO A 491 27.79 -12.34 -11.61
C PRO A 491 28.78 -11.17 -11.64
N ARG A 492 29.11 -10.63 -12.82
CA ARG A 492 30.20 -9.65 -13.00
C ARG A 492 29.71 -8.23 -13.20
N SER A 493 28.46 -8.04 -13.61
CA SER A 493 27.86 -6.72 -13.78
C SER A 493 26.77 -6.48 -12.73
N ARG A 494 25.60 -7.11 -12.89
CA ARG A 494 24.41 -6.86 -12.06
C ARG A 494 24.56 -7.42 -10.66
N TYR A 495 25.04 -8.65 -10.52
CA TYR A 495 25.09 -9.41 -9.27
C TYR A 495 26.49 -9.53 -8.66
N VAL A 496 27.27 -8.45 -8.67
CA VAL A 496 28.52 -8.38 -7.91
C VAL A 496 28.25 -8.44 -6.40
N GLY A 497 29.22 -8.95 -5.61
CA GLY A 497 29.00 -9.23 -4.18
C GLY A 497 28.47 -8.03 -3.37
N ARG A 498 28.94 -6.82 -3.67
CA ARG A 498 28.44 -5.59 -3.04
C ARG A 498 26.96 -5.32 -3.34
N ASN A 499 26.51 -5.58 -4.57
CA ASN A 499 25.11 -5.43 -4.94
C ASN A 499 24.24 -6.52 -4.32
N ILE A 500 24.75 -7.76 -4.19
CA ILE A 500 24.02 -8.82 -3.49
C ILE A 500 23.81 -8.47 -2.03
N ALA A 501 24.86 -7.99 -1.35
CA ALA A 501 24.73 -7.53 0.03
C ALA A 501 23.64 -6.44 0.14
N LEU A 502 23.63 -5.48 -0.79
CA LEU A 502 22.57 -4.48 -0.85
C LEU A 502 21.19 -5.10 -1.07
N ARG A 503 21.01 -6.02 -2.03
CA ARG A 503 19.72 -6.68 -2.27
C ARG A 503 19.23 -7.48 -1.06
N VAL A 504 20.14 -8.07 -0.30
CA VAL A 504 19.80 -8.75 0.96
C VAL A 504 19.39 -7.75 2.04
N LEU A 505 20.06 -6.60 2.15
CA LEU A 505 19.65 -5.53 3.06
C LEU A 505 18.24 -5.01 2.71
N GLU A 506 17.95 -4.84 1.42
CA GLU A 506 16.66 -4.36 0.91
C GLU A 506 15.48 -5.28 1.24
N LEU A 507 15.70 -6.59 1.45
CA LEU A 507 14.64 -7.50 1.92
C LEU A 507 13.98 -6.97 3.20
N PHE A 508 14.76 -6.39 4.11
CA PHE A 508 14.29 -5.92 5.40
C PHE A 508 13.53 -4.58 5.31
N ILE A 509 13.76 -3.81 4.24
CA ILE A 509 13.08 -2.53 4.00
C ILE A 509 11.59 -2.74 3.71
N PHE A 510 11.18 -3.91 3.17
CA PHE A 510 9.77 -4.20 2.92
C PHE A 510 8.90 -4.23 4.18
N SER A 511 9.50 -4.37 5.38
CA SER A 511 8.77 -4.24 6.65
C SER A 511 8.41 -2.79 7.01
N ASP A 512 9.02 -1.82 6.33
CA ASP A 512 8.78 -0.38 6.48
C ASP A 512 8.09 0.23 5.26
N LEU A 513 8.46 -0.21 4.05
CA LEU A 513 7.93 0.23 2.77
C LEU A 513 7.39 -0.96 1.98
N ASN A 514 6.12 -1.30 2.19
CA ASN A 514 5.45 -2.43 1.54
C ASN A 514 4.86 -2.07 0.16
N VAL A 515 5.68 -1.45 -0.67
CA VAL A 515 5.41 -1.13 -2.08
C VAL A 515 6.56 -1.63 -2.96
N SER A 516 6.33 -1.72 -4.26
CA SER A 516 7.37 -2.06 -5.26
C SER A 516 8.66 -1.27 -5.03
N ASP A 517 9.81 -1.96 -5.12
CA ASP A 517 11.13 -1.37 -4.92
C ASP A 517 11.48 -0.33 -6.00
N ASP A 518 10.83 -0.39 -7.16
CA ASP A 518 10.95 0.60 -8.22
C ASP A 518 10.39 1.97 -7.81
N VAL A 519 9.49 2.03 -6.83
CA VAL A 519 8.81 3.25 -6.37
C VAL A 519 9.46 3.85 -5.12
N TRP A 520 10.29 3.08 -4.41
CA TRP A 520 11.00 3.55 -3.23
C TRP A 520 11.80 4.85 -3.43
N PRO A 521 12.52 5.07 -4.54
CA PRO A 521 13.27 6.30 -4.74
C PRO A 521 12.36 7.54 -4.65
N ASP A 522 11.24 7.53 -5.38
CA ASP A 522 10.28 8.64 -5.42
C ASP A 522 9.58 8.82 -4.07
N VAL A 523 9.20 7.72 -3.40
CA VAL A 523 8.59 7.76 -2.05
C VAL A 523 9.55 8.40 -1.04
N ILE A 524 10.78 7.91 -0.95
CA ILE A 524 11.77 8.36 0.04
C ILE A 524 12.16 9.82 -0.19
N ILE A 525 12.33 10.23 -1.44
CA ILE A 525 12.62 11.62 -1.79
C ILE A 525 11.43 12.52 -1.44
N SER A 526 10.21 12.09 -1.78
CA SER A 526 8.98 12.85 -1.51
C SER A 526 8.71 13.02 -0.02
N MET A 527 8.99 12.00 0.81
CA MET A 527 8.87 12.11 2.27
C MET A 527 9.79 13.20 2.86
N ASN A 528 10.88 13.54 2.17
CA ASN A 528 11.86 14.54 2.57
C ASN A 528 11.77 15.84 1.75
N LYS A 529 10.71 16.02 0.96
CA LYS A 529 10.53 17.14 0.02
C LYS A 529 10.80 18.50 0.66
N ASP A 530 10.10 18.83 1.76
CA ASP A 530 10.21 20.16 2.39
C ASP A 530 11.64 20.48 2.83
N ALA A 531 12.34 19.49 3.40
CA ALA A 531 13.73 19.63 3.83
C ALA A 531 14.69 19.74 2.64
N LEU A 532 14.44 18.95 1.57
CA LEU A 532 15.23 18.98 0.35
C LEU A 532 15.14 20.33 -0.35
N LEU A 533 13.92 20.84 -0.58
CA LEU A 533 13.70 22.12 -1.28
C LEU A 533 14.42 23.26 -0.55
N LYS A 534 14.29 23.32 0.78
CA LYS A 534 15.00 24.29 1.62
C LYS A 534 16.53 24.15 1.53
N GLU A 535 17.05 22.93 1.47
CA GLU A 535 18.50 22.71 1.31
C GLU A 535 18.99 23.20 -0.07
N LEU A 536 18.20 22.96 -1.11
CA LEU A 536 18.50 23.29 -2.51
C LEU A 536 18.32 24.77 -2.87
N GLU A 537 17.48 25.50 -2.15
CA GLU A 537 17.34 26.96 -2.29
C GLU A 537 18.69 27.68 -2.18
N ASN A 538 19.58 27.20 -1.29
CA ASN A 538 20.94 27.75 -1.12
C ASN A 538 21.82 27.63 -2.38
N TYR A 539 21.43 26.76 -3.31
CA TYR A 539 22.13 26.51 -4.56
C TYR A 539 21.36 27.04 -5.78
N HIS A 540 20.24 27.73 -5.57
CA HIS A 540 19.34 28.21 -6.63
C HIS A 540 18.80 27.09 -7.54
N ILE A 541 18.62 25.89 -6.99
CA ILE A 541 18.11 24.73 -7.74
C ILE A 541 16.62 24.61 -7.48
N GLN A 542 15.83 24.71 -8.55
CA GLN A 542 14.38 24.52 -8.48
C GLN A 542 14.01 23.14 -8.99
N ILE A 543 13.27 22.40 -8.17
CA ILE A 543 12.73 21.08 -8.53
C ILE A 543 11.22 21.21 -8.72
N PRO A 544 10.69 20.90 -9.91
CA PRO A 544 9.25 20.94 -10.15
C PRO A 544 8.46 19.97 -9.24
N GLU A 545 7.27 20.40 -8.82
CA GLU A 545 6.36 19.65 -7.94
C GLU A 545 5.96 18.27 -8.47
N LYS A 546 5.89 18.11 -9.80
CA LYS A 546 5.54 16.84 -10.47
C LYS A 546 6.46 15.65 -10.13
N HIS A 547 7.62 15.90 -9.52
CA HIS A 547 8.56 14.87 -9.09
C HIS A 547 8.27 14.34 -7.69
N PHE A 548 7.29 14.89 -6.98
CA PHE A 548 6.98 14.52 -5.61
C PHE A 548 5.55 14.02 -5.47
N TYR A 549 5.37 13.00 -4.62
CA TYR A 549 4.05 12.61 -4.15
C TYR A 549 3.44 13.71 -3.29
N GLN A 550 2.11 13.85 -3.37
CA GLN A 550 1.38 14.70 -2.44
C GLN A 550 1.17 13.98 -1.11
N ASN A 551 0.78 14.72 -0.05
CA ASN A 551 0.62 14.12 1.28
C ASN A 551 -0.49 13.05 1.27
N GLU A 552 -1.53 13.30 0.48
CA GLU A 552 -2.70 12.46 0.30
C GLU A 552 -2.32 11.11 -0.32
N ASP A 553 -1.29 11.07 -1.17
CA ASP A 553 -0.79 9.84 -1.79
C ASP A 553 -0.11 8.93 -0.76
N PHE A 554 0.60 9.49 0.23
CA PHE A 554 1.15 8.70 1.34
C PHE A 554 0.05 8.09 2.20
N ASP A 555 -0.99 8.87 2.48
CA ASP A 555 -2.13 8.38 3.25
C ASP A 555 -2.84 7.25 2.48
N ARG A 556 -2.98 7.39 1.16
CA ARG A 556 -3.53 6.34 0.28
C ARG A 556 -2.64 5.10 0.24
N PHE A 557 -1.32 5.23 0.17
CA PHE A 557 -0.40 4.09 0.26
C PHE A 557 -0.60 3.33 1.57
N LEU A 558 -0.58 4.03 2.69
CA LEU A 558 -0.75 3.42 4.00
C LEU A 558 -2.08 2.68 4.09
N ILE A 559 -3.19 3.34 3.73
CA ILE A 559 -4.53 2.76 3.88
C ILE A 559 -4.75 1.59 2.92
N THR A 560 -4.37 1.74 1.65
CA THR A 560 -4.61 0.72 0.61
C THR A 560 -3.93 -0.60 0.94
N PHE A 561 -2.72 -0.55 1.50
CA PHE A 561 -1.89 -1.75 1.69
C PHE A 561 -1.92 -2.32 3.11
N ASN A 562 -2.30 -1.52 4.11
CA ASN A 562 -2.24 -1.95 5.51
C ASN A 562 -3.62 -2.07 6.17
N PHE A 563 -4.67 -1.44 5.63
CA PHE A 563 -5.99 -1.42 6.26
C PHE A 563 -7.07 -2.04 5.36
N LEU A 564 -7.75 -3.06 5.88
CA LEU A 564 -8.81 -3.78 5.16
C LEU A 564 -10.16 -3.65 5.85
N SER A 565 -11.21 -3.59 5.05
CA SER A 565 -12.61 -3.61 5.51
C SER A 565 -13.37 -4.65 4.71
N SER A 566 -14.27 -5.39 5.37
CA SER A 566 -15.09 -6.43 4.71
C SER A 566 -16.07 -5.92 3.65
N LYS A 567 -16.19 -4.60 3.47
CA LYS A 567 -17.10 -3.96 2.50
C LYS A 567 -16.41 -3.46 1.22
N ASN A 568 -15.13 -3.76 1.02
CA ASN A 568 -14.44 -3.35 -0.21
C ASN A 568 -15.03 -4.09 -1.41
N LEU A 569 -15.20 -3.37 -2.53
CA LEU A 569 -15.66 -3.96 -3.80
C LEU A 569 -14.63 -4.95 -4.34
N LEU A 570 -15.11 -5.97 -5.04
CA LEU A 570 -14.24 -6.76 -5.91
C LEU A 570 -13.82 -5.91 -7.12
N PHE A 571 -12.64 -6.19 -7.68
CA PHE A 571 -12.18 -5.60 -8.93
C PHE A 571 -13.22 -5.71 -10.04
N GLU A 572 -13.87 -6.86 -10.15
CA GLU A 572 -14.89 -7.13 -11.14
C GLU A 572 -16.12 -6.20 -11.00
N GLU A 573 -16.51 -5.87 -9.77
CA GLU A 573 -17.61 -4.93 -9.49
C GLU A 573 -17.17 -3.48 -9.70
N TRP A 574 -15.94 -3.15 -9.29
CA TRP A 574 -15.35 -1.84 -9.46
C TRP A 574 -15.10 -1.52 -10.94
N LEU A 575 -14.68 -2.49 -11.76
CA LEU A 575 -14.50 -2.31 -13.20
C LEU A 575 -15.80 -1.87 -13.86
N ILE A 576 -16.93 -2.45 -13.45
CA ILE A 576 -18.26 -2.06 -13.95
C ILE A 576 -18.64 -0.67 -13.45
N SER A 577 -18.63 -0.47 -12.13
CA SER A 577 -19.18 0.74 -11.51
C SER A 577 -18.27 1.97 -11.60
N GLY A 578 -16.96 1.77 -11.55
CA GLY A 578 -15.93 2.80 -11.55
C GLY A 578 -15.36 3.13 -12.92
N ILE A 579 -15.43 2.24 -13.90
CA ILE A 579 -14.87 2.46 -15.25
C ILE A 579 -15.92 2.37 -16.35
N ILE A 580 -16.59 1.22 -16.49
CA ILE A 580 -17.48 0.95 -17.64
C ILE A 580 -18.71 1.87 -17.62
N ILE A 581 -19.39 2.00 -16.47
CA ILE A 581 -20.58 2.85 -16.37
C ILE A 581 -20.25 4.33 -16.63
N PRO A 582 -19.25 4.96 -15.97
CA PRO A 582 -18.90 6.35 -16.23
C PRO A 582 -18.55 6.63 -17.69
N LEU A 583 -17.72 5.78 -18.31
CA LEU A 583 -17.34 5.92 -19.72
C LEU A 583 -18.54 5.76 -20.65
N ASN A 584 -19.36 4.72 -20.45
CA ASN A 584 -20.56 4.51 -21.27
C ASN A 584 -21.54 5.68 -21.15
N LYS A 585 -21.71 6.23 -19.94
CA LYS A 585 -22.57 7.41 -19.72
C LYS A 585 -22.03 8.61 -20.49
N PHE A 586 -20.75 8.92 -20.35
CA PHE A 586 -20.10 10.02 -21.05
C PHE A 586 -20.24 9.87 -22.58
N ILE A 587 -19.87 8.72 -23.14
CA ILE A 587 -19.95 8.44 -24.59
C ILE A 587 -21.40 8.59 -25.10
N SER A 588 -22.37 8.04 -24.35
CA SER A 588 -23.79 8.12 -24.71
C SER A 588 -24.35 9.54 -24.65
N GLU A 589 -23.91 10.33 -23.66
CA GLU A 589 -24.33 11.72 -23.47
C GLU A 589 -23.82 12.60 -24.62
N ILE A 590 -22.53 12.52 -24.95
CA ILE A 590 -21.94 13.22 -26.11
C ILE A 590 -22.64 12.80 -27.40
N ARG A 591 -22.84 11.50 -27.63
CA ARG A 591 -23.56 10.99 -28.81
C ARG A 591 -25.00 11.53 -28.90
N SER A 592 -25.68 11.72 -27.78
CA SER A 592 -27.01 12.33 -27.71
C SER A 592 -26.99 13.82 -28.02
N LEU A 593 -26.01 14.55 -27.50
CA LEU A 593 -25.83 15.98 -27.78
C LEU A 593 -25.52 16.23 -29.26
N ILE A 594 -24.64 15.43 -29.88
CA ILE A 594 -24.36 15.50 -31.32
C ILE A 594 -25.63 15.30 -32.14
N LYS A 595 -26.43 14.28 -31.79
CA LYS A 595 -27.72 14.02 -32.46
C LYS A 595 -28.72 15.18 -32.31
N LYS A 596 -28.71 15.89 -31.17
CA LYS A 596 -29.59 17.04 -30.91
C LYS A 596 -29.14 18.32 -31.63
N ALA A 597 -27.84 18.55 -31.73
CA ALA A 597 -27.27 19.74 -32.37
C ALA A 597 -27.48 19.76 -33.90
N GLY A 598 -27.66 18.58 -34.51
CA GLY A 598 -28.10 18.41 -35.89
C GLY A 598 -26.95 18.38 -36.90
N LYS A 599 -27.27 18.29 -38.20
CA LYS A 599 -26.29 18.02 -39.27
C LYS A 599 -25.22 19.10 -39.50
N ASN A 600 -25.36 20.27 -38.90
CA ASN A 600 -24.47 21.41 -39.13
C ASN A 600 -23.46 21.65 -37.99
N SER A 601 -23.55 20.92 -36.89
CA SER A 601 -22.60 20.99 -35.78
C SER A 601 -21.56 19.89 -35.93
N GLU A 602 -20.28 20.25 -35.92
CA GLU A 602 -19.22 19.25 -35.92
C GLU A 602 -19.10 18.59 -34.52
N PRO A 603 -18.88 17.27 -34.42
CA PRO A 603 -18.74 16.58 -33.13
C PRO A 603 -17.73 17.22 -32.17
N TYR A 604 -16.66 17.82 -32.70
CA TYR A 604 -15.66 18.52 -31.90
C TYR A 604 -16.23 19.77 -31.18
N GLU A 605 -17.17 20.50 -31.79
CA GLU A 605 -17.77 21.71 -31.21
C GLU A 605 -18.66 21.34 -30.03
N VAL A 606 -19.46 20.30 -30.20
CA VAL A 606 -20.35 19.78 -29.15
C VAL A 606 -19.53 19.31 -27.95
N LEU A 607 -18.42 18.60 -28.19
CA LEU A 607 -17.53 18.14 -27.13
C LEU A 607 -16.83 19.32 -26.43
N ARG A 608 -16.36 20.31 -27.19
CA ARG A 608 -15.75 21.53 -26.64
C ARG A 608 -16.72 22.28 -25.75
N ASP A 609 -17.96 22.47 -26.20
CA ASP A 609 -18.98 23.20 -25.45
C ASP A 609 -19.36 22.43 -24.18
N TYR A 610 -19.52 21.11 -24.25
CA TYR A 610 -19.77 20.26 -23.08
C TYR A 610 -18.64 20.35 -22.04
N LEU A 611 -17.39 20.26 -22.47
CA LEU A 611 -16.25 20.34 -21.56
C LEU A 611 -16.07 21.77 -21.01
N GLY A 612 -16.29 22.79 -21.84
CA GLY A 612 -16.17 24.21 -21.48
C GLY A 612 -17.24 24.69 -20.51
N GLU A 613 -18.48 24.21 -20.62
CA GLU A 613 -19.55 24.52 -19.63
C GLU A 613 -19.25 23.95 -18.24
N ASN A 614 -18.52 22.84 -18.19
CA ASN A 614 -18.19 22.13 -16.95
C ASN A 614 -16.89 22.60 -16.29
N THR A 615 -16.21 23.62 -16.84
CA THR A 615 -14.88 24.03 -16.37
C THR A 615 -14.74 25.55 -16.27
N LYS A 616 -14.56 26.06 -15.04
CA LYS A 616 -14.39 27.50 -14.76
C LYS A 616 -12.96 28.01 -14.95
N GLU A 617 -11.99 27.10 -15.06
CA GLU A 617 -10.55 27.40 -15.17
C GLU A 617 -9.95 26.51 -16.26
N ILE A 618 -10.08 26.93 -17.52
CA ILE A 618 -9.22 26.40 -18.59
C ILE A 618 -8.17 27.47 -18.86
N GLU A 619 -7.01 27.34 -18.23
CA GLU A 619 -5.86 28.23 -18.51
C GLU A 619 -5.26 28.01 -19.93
N ASN A 620 -5.67 26.97 -20.66
CA ASN A 620 -5.24 26.71 -22.04
C ASN A 620 -6.38 26.22 -22.97
N LEU A 621 -7.12 27.14 -23.58
CA LEU A 621 -8.15 26.86 -24.59
C LEU A 621 -7.62 26.02 -25.78
N GLN A 622 -6.33 26.13 -26.11
CA GLN A 622 -5.69 25.41 -27.22
C GLN A 622 -5.58 23.91 -26.97
N ASP A 623 -5.29 23.49 -25.73
CA ASP A 623 -5.22 22.08 -25.36
C ASP A 623 -6.61 21.45 -25.41
N LEU A 624 -7.64 22.17 -24.96
CA LEU A 624 -9.03 21.72 -25.06
C LEU A 624 -9.44 21.49 -26.53
N GLU A 625 -9.17 22.45 -27.41
CA GLU A 625 -9.50 22.32 -28.84
C GLU A 625 -8.77 21.16 -29.50
N PHE A 626 -7.47 20.99 -29.20
CA PHE A 626 -6.69 19.87 -29.71
C PHE A 626 -7.31 18.54 -29.26
N VAL A 627 -7.63 18.40 -27.98
CA VAL A 627 -8.21 17.18 -27.42
C VAL A 627 -9.58 16.89 -28.01
N CYS A 628 -10.45 17.91 -28.07
CA CYS A 628 -11.80 17.74 -28.62
C CYS A 628 -11.74 17.22 -30.06
N ARG A 629 -10.81 17.72 -30.88
CA ARG A 629 -10.61 17.25 -32.26
C ARG A 629 -10.06 15.82 -32.36
N GLN A 630 -9.28 15.37 -31.39
CA GLN A 630 -8.75 14.00 -31.41
C GLN A 630 -9.78 12.98 -30.93
N ILE A 631 -10.52 13.30 -29.87
CA ILE A 631 -11.57 12.43 -29.34
C ILE A 631 -12.79 12.42 -30.29
N SER A 632 -13.09 13.56 -30.94
CA SER A 632 -14.26 13.68 -31.83
C SER A 632 -14.29 12.67 -32.97
N ALA A 633 -13.12 12.17 -33.39
CA ALA A 633 -12.97 11.17 -34.44
C ALA A 633 -13.85 9.93 -34.23
N MET A 634 -14.11 9.52 -32.98
CA MET A 634 -15.01 8.40 -32.65
C MET A 634 -16.47 8.64 -33.09
N TRP A 635 -16.87 9.89 -33.26
CA TRP A 635 -18.23 10.29 -33.67
C TRP A 635 -18.27 10.96 -35.04
N GLU A 636 -17.15 10.96 -35.77
CA GLU A 636 -17.04 11.45 -37.14
C GLU A 636 -17.41 10.34 -38.14
N ASP A 637 -18.68 9.96 -38.15
CA ASP A 637 -19.31 9.08 -39.16
C ASP A 637 -20.71 9.59 -39.56
#